data_AF-A0A1J6IDG2-F1
#
_entry.id   AF-A0A1J6IDG2-F1
#
_cell.length_a   1.000
_cell.length_b   1.000
_cell.length_c   1.000
_cell.angle_alpha   90.00
_cell.angle_beta   90.00
_cell.angle_gamma   90.00
#
_symmetry.space_group_name_H-M   'P 1'
#
loop_
_entity.id
_entity.type
_entity.pdbx_description
1 polymer ?
#
loop_
_entity_poly.entity_id
_entity_poly.type
_entity_poly.pdbx_seq_one_letter_code
_entity_poly.pdbx_strand_id
1 'polypeptide(L)'
;MFESYSNLDKELAWHLFRQIVEGLAHIHGQGIIHRDLTPNNIFFDARNDIKIGDFGLAKFLKLEQLDQDVDAAEMIGVSVDGTGQVGTYFYTAPEIEQRWPKINEKADMYSLGVVFFELWHPFDTAMERHIVLSDLKQKGEVPPAWAAEFPEQASLLRRLMTPSPSDRPSAVELLQNDFPPRMEYEMLDNILRTVHISDDTGVYDKIVNAIFNEDTLNTKGHNTNLESSKVVGRDTSCILFTDLQTERRDNVVEISTEVFRRHCAKHLEIIPMRMLGECPQENSRERSAVKLLTHGGDVVELCHELRLPFVKWIIANRRSFFKRYEISYVYRRAIGHSPPNRYLQGDFDIIGGETALTESEIIKATMDIILHYFHSESCDIHLNHADLLDAIWAWAGIRPEHRQKVAELLSLLGSLRPQSSERKTKWVVIRRQLRQELNLAETAVNRLQTVGLRFCGVADHALPRLRGALPPDKTTRKALDDLSELFNYLRVWRLDQRVYIDALMPPTESYHRKLFFQIYLRKDDHLGSLMEGTLLAVGGRYDYLLHQSGDSECKSNPPGAAGSSLALETILQHASSLEVRPYRYDVVTNVLVCSRGGGGLLIERMELLAELWEENIRAEFVPLCDPSLTEQYEYANEHDIKCLVIITDTGVSQKDSVKVRHLELKKEKEVERGNLVKFLLEAMSSQFRNPSIWN
;
A
#
# COMPACT_ATOMS: atom_id res chain seq x y z
N MET A 1 34.79 -13.35 -6.33
CA MET A 1 33.73 -13.70 -5.36
C MET A 1 33.50 -15.23 -5.31
N PHE A 2 34.53 -16.05 -5.54
CA PHE A 2 34.45 -17.52 -5.41
C PHE A 2 35.09 -18.04 -4.11
N GLU A 3 35.44 -17.15 -3.17
CA GLU A 3 36.28 -17.47 -2.00
C GLU A 3 35.50 -17.79 -0.70
N SER A 4 34.19 -18.02 -0.74
CA SER A 4 33.48 -18.50 0.46
C SER A 4 32.14 -19.16 0.16
N TYR A 5 32.15 -20.44 -0.24
CA TYR A 5 30.96 -21.29 -0.17
C TYR A 5 31.34 -22.61 0.48
N SER A 6 31.00 -22.76 1.77
CA SER A 6 31.29 -23.96 2.55
C SER A 6 30.28 -25.10 2.34
N ASN A 7 29.37 -24.99 1.36
CA ASN A 7 28.53 -26.08 0.86
C ASN A 7 28.20 -25.84 -0.63
N LEU A 8 28.45 -26.84 -1.49
CA LEU A 8 28.16 -26.80 -2.93
C LEU A 8 26.65 -26.89 -3.18
N ASP A 9 26.03 -25.80 -3.64
CA ASP A 9 24.66 -25.82 -4.16
C ASP A 9 24.66 -26.35 -5.60
N LYS A 10 24.29 -27.63 -5.75
CA LYS A 10 24.30 -28.36 -7.02
C LYS A 10 23.31 -27.78 -8.04
N GLU A 11 22.19 -27.22 -7.59
CA GLU A 11 21.17 -26.64 -8.46
C GLU A 11 21.64 -25.30 -9.00
N LEU A 12 22.24 -24.47 -8.14
CA LEU A 12 22.84 -23.21 -8.54
C LEU A 12 24.01 -23.43 -9.52
N ALA A 13 24.89 -24.39 -9.26
CA ALA A 13 26.02 -24.71 -10.14
C ALA A 13 25.55 -25.09 -11.56
N TRP A 14 24.48 -25.90 -11.67
CA TRP A 14 23.88 -26.23 -12.97
C TRP A 14 23.20 -25.03 -13.64
N HIS A 15 22.52 -24.18 -12.87
CA HIS A 15 21.88 -22.97 -13.38
C HIS A 15 22.89 -22.00 -13.99
N LEU A 16 23.97 -21.71 -13.25
CA LEU A 16 25.07 -20.86 -13.72
C LEU A 16 25.74 -21.45 -14.96
N PHE A 17 26.04 -22.75 -14.93
CA PHE A 17 26.65 -23.43 -16.08
C PHE A 17 25.77 -23.35 -17.34
N ARG A 18 24.46 -23.56 -17.22
CA ARG A 18 23.51 -23.44 -18.33
C ARG A 18 23.52 -22.04 -18.94
N GLN A 19 23.44 -20.99 -18.12
CA GLN A 19 23.45 -19.62 -18.62
C GLN A 19 24.76 -19.27 -19.36
N ILE A 20 25.91 -19.78 -18.91
CA ILE A 20 27.18 -19.62 -19.62
C ILE A 20 27.12 -20.32 -20.98
N VAL A 21 26.60 -21.55 -21.04
CA VAL A 21 26.48 -22.31 -22.30
C VAL A 21 25.51 -21.64 -23.27
N GLU A 22 24.40 -21.07 -22.79
CA GLU A 22 23.48 -20.28 -23.61
C GLU A 22 24.14 -19.01 -24.16
N GLY A 23 24.93 -18.32 -23.34
CA GLY A 23 25.74 -17.18 -23.76
C GLY A 23 26.77 -17.56 -24.84
N LEU A 24 27.47 -18.69 -24.67
CA LEU A 24 28.41 -19.22 -25.66
C LEU A 24 27.72 -19.61 -26.96
N ALA A 25 26.60 -20.35 -26.88
CA ALA A 25 25.80 -20.72 -28.05
C ALA A 25 25.35 -19.49 -28.84
N HIS A 26 24.99 -18.40 -28.16
CA HIS A 26 24.63 -17.15 -28.78
C HIS A 26 25.79 -16.49 -29.53
N ILE A 27 26.94 -16.28 -28.88
CA ILE A 27 28.09 -15.62 -29.53
C ILE A 27 28.69 -16.49 -30.64
N HIS A 28 28.74 -17.82 -30.46
CA HIS A 28 29.18 -18.77 -31.48
C HIS A 28 28.24 -18.76 -32.69
N GLY A 29 26.93 -18.69 -32.47
CA GLY A 29 25.93 -18.53 -33.54
C GLY A 29 26.06 -17.23 -34.32
N GLN A 30 26.65 -16.19 -33.72
CA GLN A 30 27.02 -14.95 -34.42
C GLN A 30 28.37 -15.04 -35.15
N GLY A 31 29.11 -16.14 -34.99
CA GLY A 31 30.45 -16.33 -35.56
C GLY A 31 31.55 -15.68 -34.73
N ILE A 32 31.33 -15.43 -33.43
CA ILE A 32 32.31 -14.85 -32.52
C ILE A 32 32.92 -15.97 -31.68
N ILE A 33 34.25 -16.05 -31.60
CA ILE A 33 34.98 -16.92 -30.68
C ILE A 33 35.59 -16.04 -29.59
N HIS A 34 35.34 -16.33 -28.31
CA HIS A 34 35.74 -15.49 -27.19
C HIS A 34 37.25 -15.53 -26.91
N ARG A 35 37.85 -16.73 -26.90
CA ARG A 35 39.28 -17.04 -26.70
C ARG A 35 39.89 -16.72 -25.34
N ASP A 36 39.22 -15.94 -24.51
CA ASP A 36 39.65 -15.64 -23.14
C ASP A 36 38.52 -15.88 -22.11
N LEU A 37 37.79 -16.99 -22.24
CA LEU A 37 36.71 -17.30 -21.31
C LEU A 37 37.29 -17.73 -19.96
N THR A 38 37.14 -16.89 -18.93
CA THR A 38 37.59 -17.16 -17.56
C THR A 38 36.53 -16.66 -16.56
N PRO A 39 36.57 -17.07 -15.28
CA PRO A 39 35.63 -16.58 -14.28
C PRO A 39 35.64 -15.04 -14.09
N ASN A 40 36.73 -14.37 -14.43
CA ASN A 40 36.81 -12.89 -14.37
C ASN A 40 36.03 -12.20 -15.51
N ASN A 41 35.76 -12.93 -16.60
CA ASN A 41 35.05 -12.44 -17.78
C ASN A 41 33.57 -12.90 -17.81
N ILE A 42 33.10 -13.48 -16.70
CA ILE A 42 31.72 -13.91 -16.47
C ILE A 42 31.12 -13.01 -15.37
N PHE A 43 30.17 -12.16 -15.76
CA PHE A 43 29.61 -11.12 -14.90
C PHE A 43 28.19 -11.46 -14.46
N PHE A 44 27.81 -11.00 -13.28
CA PHE A 44 26.43 -11.04 -12.78
C PHE A 44 25.75 -9.69 -13.00
N ASP A 45 24.53 -9.69 -13.50
CA ASP A 45 23.70 -8.48 -13.54
C ASP A 45 22.90 -8.27 -12.23
N ALA A 46 22.12 -7.19 -12.16
CA ALA A 46 21.35 -6.82 -10.98
C ALA A 46 20.25 -7.85 -10.59
N ARG A 47 19.98 -8.84 -11.44
CA ARG A 47 19.04 -9.94 -11.20
C ARG A 47 19.75 -11.27 -10.90
N ASN A 48 21.07 -11.25 -10.74
CA ASN A 48 21.95 -12.42 -10.62
C ASN A 48 22.00 -13.30 -11.88
N ASP A 49 21.66 -12.78 -13.05
CA ASP A 49 21.84 -13.50 -14.32
C ASP A 49 23.26 -13.32 -14.85
N ILE A 50 23.80 -14.35 -15.51
CA ILE A 50 25.14 -14.32 -16.11
C ILE A 50 25.17 -13.55 -17.43
N LYS A 51 26.22 -12.76 -17.63
CA LYS A 51 26.63 -12.12 -18.89
C LYS A 51 28.10 -12.41 -19.18
N ILE A 52 28.42 -12.81 -20.42
CA ILE A 52 29.81 -12.96 -20.89
C ILE A 52 30.29 -11.59 -21.38
N GLY A 53 31.46 -11.15 -20.93
CA GLY A 53 32.04 -9.86 -21.29
C GLY A 53 33.55 -9.95 -21.56
N ASP A 54 34.15 -8.80 -21.91
CA ASP A 54 35.55 -8.65 -22.33
C ASP A 54 35.95 -9.46 -23.58
N PHE A 55 35.62 -8.89 -24.75
CA PHE A 55 35.94 -9.45 -26.07
C PHE A 55 37.32 -8.99 -26.60
N GLY A 56 38.24 -8.55 -25.73
CA GLY A 56 39.54 -8.00 -26.12
C GLY A 56 40.43 -8.94 -26.96
N LEU A 57 40.19 -10.26 -26.88
CA LEU A 57 40.90 -11.30 -27.63
C LEU A 57 39.99 -12.09 -28.58
N ALA A 58 38.75 -11.63 -28.80
CA ALA A 58 37.75 -12.36 -29.56
C ALA A 58 38.03 -12.34 -31.08
N LYS A 59 37.73 -13.45 -31.77
CA LYS A 59 37.82 -13.56 -33.24
C LYS A 59 36.42 -13.56 -33.87
N PHE A 60 36.22 -12.69 -34.85
CA PHE A 60 34.97 -12.57 -35.62
C PHE A 60 35.09 -13.29 -36.97
N LEU A 61 34.51 -14.49 -37.08
CA LEU A 61 34.61 -15.34 -38.27
C LEU A 61 33.87 -14.79 -39.50
N LYS A 62 32.92 -13.86 -39.33
CA LYS A 62 32.13 -13.29 -40.44
C LYS A 62 32.82 -12.17 -41.22
N LEU A 63 33.92 -11.59 -40.72
CA LEU A 63 34.62 -10.49 -41.40
C LEU A 63 35.76 -10.96 -42.36
N GLU A 64 36.20 -12.22 -42.28
CA GLU A 64 37.36 -12.72 -43.04
C GLU A 64 37.01 -13.51 -44.32
N GLN A 65 35.78 -13.41 -44.86
CA GLN A 65 35.48 -13.93 -46.21
C GLN A 65 35.87 -12.96 -47.35
N LEU A 66 36.51 -11.82 -47.03
CA LEU A 66 36.89 -10.81 -48.02
C LEU A 66 38.40 -10.62 -48.24
N ASP A 67 39.28 -11.10 -47.36
CA ASP A 67 40.74 -10.98 -47.56
C ASP A 67 41.42 -12.34 -47.35
N GLN A 68 41.66 -13.06 -48.46
CA GLN A 68 42.85 -13.87 -48.59
C GLN A 68 44.01 -12.92 -48.85
N ASP A 69 45.14 -13.10 -48.15
CA ASP A 69 46.40 -12.36 -48.25
C ASP A 69 46.60 -11.21 -47.24
N VAL A 70 46.66 -11.52 -45.93
CA VAL A 70 47.57 -10.79 -45.03
C VAL A 70 48.15 -11.74 -43.97
N ASP A 71 49.46 -11.68 -43.80
CA ASP A 71 50.28 -12.52 -42.91
C ASP A 71 49.73 -12.67 -41.49
N ALA A 72 49.60 -13.92 -41.06
CA ALA A 72 49.08 -14.35 -39.75
C ALA A 72 50.07 -14.17 -38.58
N ALA A 73 50.74 -13.02 -38.46
CA ALA A 73 51.81 -12.84 -37.48
C ALA A 73 51.59 -11.76 -36.39
N GLU A 74 50.61 -10.86 -36.49
CA GLU A 74 50.48 -9.75 -35.52
C GLU A 74 49.03 -9.49 -35.08
N MET A 75 48.56 -10.24 -34.09
CA MET A 75 47.66 -9.71 -33.04
C MET A 75 47.52 -10.72 -31.90
N ILE A 76 48.58 -10.84 -31.09
CA ILE A 76 48.44 -11.34 -29.72
C ILE A 76 48.85 -10.17 -28.83
N GLY A 77 47.87 -9.53 -28.21
CA GLY A 77 48.09 -8.53 -27.18
C GLY A 77 48.79 -9.16 -26.00
N VAL A 78 50.11 -9.11 -25.98
CA VAL A 78 50.93 -9.41 -24.81
C VAL A 78 50.84 -8.20 -23.89
N SER A 79 50.02 -8.27 -22.84
CA SER A 79 50.05 -7.31 -21.74
C SER A 79 51.39 -7.45 -21.00
N VAL A 80 52.12 -6.33 -20.90
CA VAL A 80 53.50 -6.23 -20.41
C VAL A 80 53.55 -6.12 -18.88
N ASP A 81 52.75 -6.90 -18.16
CA ASP A 81 52.80 -6.95 -16.69
C ASP A 81 52.80 -8.41 -16.20
N GLY A 82 53.99 -8.90 -15.84
CA GLY A 82 54.30 -10.30 -15.48
C GLY A 82 53.68 -10.84 -14.18
N THR A 83 52.51 -10.36 -13.78
CA THR A 83 51.74 -10.91 -12.64
C THR A 83 50.32 -11.38 -13.02
N GLY A 84 49.79 -11.01 -14.20
CA GLY A 84 48.46 -11.44 -14.67
C GLY A 84 48.42 -12.77 -15.43
N GLN A 85 49.57 -13.26 -15.94
CA GLN A 85 49.65 -14.44 -16.81
C GLN A 85 49.47 -15.79 -16.10
N VAL A 86 49.62 -15.86 -14.78
CA VAL A 86 49.56 -17.14 -14.03
C VAL A 86 48.11 -17.66 -13.93
N GLY A 87 47.11 -16.77 -13.92
CA GLY A 87 45.70 -17.12 -13.73
C GLY A 87 44.99 -17.63 -14.99
N THR A 88 45.22 -16.99 -16.14
CA THR A 88 44.55 -17.34 -17.41
C THR A 88 45.08 -18.63 -18.03
N TYR A 89 46.32 -19.01 -17.70
CA TYR A 89 46.99 -20.19 -18.26
C TYR A 89 46.15 -21.47 -18.18
N PHE A 90 45.41 -21.68 -17.09
CA PHE A 90 44.61 -22.90 -16.88
C PHE A 90 43.46 -23.05 -17.89
N TYR A 91 42.90 -21.94 -18.37
CA TYR A 91 41.72 -21.94 -19.25
C TYR A 91 42.09 -21.96 -20.73
N THR A 92 43.34 -21.65 -21.08
CA THR A 92 43.80 -21.62 -22.47
C THR A 92 43.80 -23.01 -23.09
N ALA A 93 43.05 -23.17 -24.18
CA ALA A 93 42.96 -24.43 -24.92
C ALA A 93 44.29 -24.83 -25.58
N PRO A 94 44.60 -26.14 -25.71
CA PRO A 94 45.86 -26.62 -26.29
C PRO A 94 46.16 -26.05 -27.68
N GLU A 95 45.14 -25.92 -28.54
CA GLU A 95 45.28 -25.39 -29.89
C GLU A 95 45.61 -23.89 -29.94
N ILE A 96 45.21 -23.12 -28.92
CA ILE A 96 45.59 -21.70 -28.77
C ILE A 96 47.05 -21.63 -28.34
N GLU A 97 47.43 -22.43 -27.33
CA GLU A 97 48.77 -22.46 -26.76
C GLU A 97 49.83 -22.92 -27.77
N GLN A 98 49.50 -23.93 -28.57
CA GLN A 98 50.35 -24.48 -29.63
C GLN A 98 50.29 -23.69 -30.95
N ARG A 99 49.56 -22.56 -30.98
CA ARG A 99 49.40 -21.67 -32.14
C ARG A 99 48.96 -22.40 -33.41
N TRP A 100 47.92 -23.24 -33.29
CA TRP A 100 47.38 -23.93 -34.45
C TRP A 100 46.83 -22.92 -35.47
N PRO A 101 46.98 -23.19 -36.79
CA PRO A 101 46.59 -22.25 -37.83
C PRO A 101 45.08 -22.03 -37.95
N LYS A 102 44.27 -22.97 -37.43
CA LYS A 102 42.80 -22.89 -37.42
C LYS A 102 42.30 -23.14 -36.00
N ILE A 103 41.65 -22.12 -35.43
CA ILE A 103 41.02 -22.16 -34.11
C ILE A 103 39.55 -21.86 -34.32
N ASN A 104 38.67 -22.75 -33.85
CA ASN A 104 37.23 -22.63 -33.93
C ASN A 104 36.62 -22.38 -32.54
N GLU A 105 35.29 -22.35 -32.47
CA GLU A 105 34.52 -22.08 -31.25
C GLU A 105 34.72 -23.14 -30.14
N LYS A 106 35.26 -24.32 -30.48
CA LYS A 106 35.56 -25.40 -29.53
C LYS A 106 36.70 -25.05 -28.58
N ALA A 107 37.47 -24.01 -28.86
CA ALA A 107 38.45 -23.48 -27.91
C ALA A 107 37.78 -22.92 -26.65
N ASP A 108 36.66 -22.20 -26.80
CA ASP A 108 35.89 -21.68 -25.65
C ASP A 108 35.24 -22.82 -24.84
N MET A 109 34.91 -23.94 -25.50
CA MET A 109 34.36 -25.13 -24.84
C MET A 109 35.39 -25.83 -23.93
N TYR A 110 36.68 -25.75 -24.25
CA TYR A 110 37.74 -26.22 -23.34
C TYR A 110 37.83 -25.33 -22.10
N SER A 111 37.85 -24.01 -22.31
CA SER A 111 37.86 -23.02 -21.22
C SER A 111 36.63 -23.16 -20.32
N LEU A 112 35.45 -23.41 -20.91
CA LEU A 112 34.21 -23.73 -20.21
C LEU A 112 34.36 -24.98 -19.33
N GLY A 113 35.08 -26.01 -19.78
CA GLY A 113 35.36 -27.20 -18.97
C GLY A 113 36.09 -26.89 -17.68
N VAL A 114 37.09 -26.00 -17.74
CA VAL A 114 37.83 -25.55 -16.55
C VAL A 114 36.91 -24.74 -15.61
N VAL A 115 36.10 -23.82 -16.15
CA VAL A 115 35.11 -23.07 -15.36
C VAL A 115 34.09 -24.01 -14.71
N PHE A 116 33.63 -25.03 -15.43
CA PHE A 116 32.70 -26.03 -14.92
C PHE A 116 33.30 -26.81 -13.74
N PHE A 117 34.56 -27.23 -13.85
CA PHE A 117 35.23 -27.91 -12.74
C PHE A 117 35.29 -27.03 -11.49
N GLU A 118 35.64 -25.75 -11.63
CA GLU A 118 35.70 -24.83 -10.50
C GLU A 118 34.33 -24.54 -9.86
N LEU A 119 33.24 -24.54 -10.64
CA LEU A 119 31.88 -24.42 -10.10
C LEU A 119 31.52 -25.60 -9.19
N TRP A 120 32.10 -26.78 -9.43
CA TRP A 120 31.81 -28.04 -8.72
C TRP A 120 32.88 -28.44 -7.71
N HIS A 121 33.99 -27.69 -7.63
CA HIS A 121 35.11 -27.98 -6.75
C HIS A 121 35.63 -26.68 -6.14
N PRO A 122 35.00 -26.19 -5.05
CA PRO A 122 35.50 -25.03 -4.32
C PRO A 122 36.87 -25.36 -3.71
N PHE A 123 37.80 -24.40 -3.77
CA PHE A 123 39.15 -24.54 -3.22
C PHE A 123 39.27 -23.78 -1.90
N ASP A 124 39.96 -24.37 -0.93
CA ASP A 124 40.21 -23.73 0.35
C ASP A 124 41.36 -22.73 0.27
N THR A 125 42.33 -22.97 -0.62
CA THR A 125 43.49 -22.07 -0.80
C THR A 125 43.86 -21.86 -2.26
N ALA A 126 44.47 -20.71 -2.57
CA ALA A 126 44.99 -20.42 -3.91
C ALA A 126 46.08 -21.41 -4.36
N MET A 127 46.85 -21.97 -3.41
CA MET A 127 47.88 -22.98 -3.72
C MET A 127 47.26 -24.32 -4.10
N GLU A 128 46.23 -24.76 -3.38
CA GLU A 128 45.45 -25.95 -3.73
C GLU A 128 44.84 -25.80 -5.12
N ARG A 129 44.18 -24.66 -5.38
CA ARG A 129 43.64 -24.32 -6.70
C ARG A 129 44.68 -24.43 -7.80
N HIS A 130 45.87 -23.88 -7.58
CA HIS A 130 46.95 -23.94 -8.55
C HIS A 130 47.40 -25.39 -8.83
N ILE A 131 47.57 -26.22 -7.79
CA ILE A 131 48.01 -27.62 -7.93
C ILE A 131 46.95 -28.42 -8.69
N VAL A 132 45.70 -28.35 -8.25
CA VAL A 132 44.59 -29.13 -8.84
C VAL A 132 44.34 -28.73 -10.29
N LEU A 133 44.32 -27.43 -10.61
CA LEU A 133 44.13 -26.98 -12.00
C LEU A 133 45.36 -27.27 -12.88
N SER A 134 46.57 -27.30 -12.30
CA SER A 134 47.77 -27.75 -13.02
C SER A 134 47.69 -29.23 -13.39
N ASP A 135 47.27 -30.09 -12.46
CA ASP A 135 47.08 -31.52 -12.70
C ASP A 135 45.96 -31.77 -13.72
N LEU A 136 44.85 -31.03 -13.61
CA LEU A 136 43.75 -31.09 -14.58
C LEU A 136 44.24 -30.73 -15.99
N LYS A 137 44.99 -29.63 -16.14
CA LYS A 137 45.47 -29.18 -17.46
C LYS A 137 46.59 -30.07 -18.02
N GLN A 138 47.58 -30.44 -17.22
CA GLN A 138 48.78 -31.16 -17.70
C GLN A 138 48.56 -32.67 -17.82
N LYS A 139 47.79 -33.26 -16.91
CA LYS A 139 47.57 -34.71 -16.84
C LYS A 139 46.16 -35.13 -17.25
N GLY A 140 45.20 -34.20 -17.30
CA GLY A 140 43.78 -34.53 -17.48
C GLY A 140 43.17 -35.20 -16.25
N GLU A 141 43.80 -35.06 -15.09
CA GLU A 141 43.41 -35.76 -13.85
C GLU A 141 42.63 -34.82 -12.94
N VAL A 142 41.51 -35.31 -12.41
CA VAL A 142 40.75 -34.67 -11.33
C VAL A 142 40.99 -35.44 -10.02
N PRO A 143 40.77 -34.82 -8.84
CA PRO A 143 40.86 -35.52 -7.56
C PRO A 143 40.02 -36.81 -7.56
N PRO A 144 40.59 -37.99 -7.20
CA PRO A 144 39.86 -39.26 -7.27
C PRO A 144 38.56 -39.29 -6.44
N ALA A 145 38.54 -38.58 -5.32
CA ALA A 145 37.35 -38.44 -4.49
C ALA A 145 36.22 -37.67 -5.22
N TRP A 146 36.57 -36.60 -5.95
CA TRP A 146 35.61 -35.82 -6.73
C TRP A 146 35.04 -36.62 -7.91
N ALA A 147 35.88 -37.37 -8.62
CA ALA A 147 35.43 -38.24 -9.70
C ALA A 147 34.50 -39.37 -9.23
N ALA A 148 34.71 -39.88 -8.01
CA ALA A 148 33.85 -40.88 -7.40
C ALA A 148 32.50 -40.29 -6.94
N GLU A 149 32.49 -39.04 -6.47
CA GLU A 149 31.27 -38.34 -6.03
C GLU A 149 30.42 -37.84 -7.21
N PHE A 150 31.06 -37.43 -8.31
CA PHE A 150 30.41 -36.79 -9.46
C PHE A 150 30.77 -37.47 -10.81
N PRO A 151 30.36 -38.73 -11.03
CA PRO A 151 30.78 -39.50 -12.20
C PRO A 151 30.27 -38.92 -13.54
N GLU A 152 29.06 -38.38 -13.56
CA GLU A 152 28.45 -37.75 -14.74
C GLU A 152 29.14 -36.44 -15.11
N GLN A 153 29.42 -35.60 -14.10
CA GLN A 153 30.14 -34.35 -14.26
C GLN A 153 31.58 -34.60 -14.69
N ALA A 154 32.23 -35.64 -14.15
CA ALA A 154 33.56 -36.05 -14.57
C ALA A 154 33.58 -36.57 -16.02
N SER A 155 32.50 -37.18 -16.50
CA SER A 155 32.33 -37.60 -17.90
C SER A 155 32.20 -36.37 -18.82
N LEU A 156 31.33 -35.42 -18.45
CA LEU A 156 31.13 -34.16 -19.19
C LEU A 156 32.42 -33.32 -19.24
N LEU A 157 33.12 -33.19 -18.13
CA LEU A 157 34.39 -32.46 -18.03
C LEU A 157 35.45 -33.06 -18.97
N ARG A 158 35.59 -34.38 -19.00
CA ARG A 158 36.51 -35.08 -19.91
C ARG A 158 36.19 -34.82 -21.39
N ARG A 159 34.90 -34.79 -21.75
CA ARG A 159 34.44 -34.45 -23.11
C ARG A 159 34.77 -33.00 -23.47
N LEU A 160 34.53 -32.05 -22.57
CA LEU A 160 34.83 -30.64 -22.77
C LEU A 160 36.34 -30.35 -22.89
N MET A 161 37.17 -31.06 -22.11
CA MET A 161 38.61 -30.83 -22.06
C MET A 161 39.43 -31.80 -22.94
N THR A 162 38.80 -32.48 -23.90
CA THR A 162 39.53 -33.39 -24.81
C THR A 162 40.57 -32.60 -25.63
N PRO A 163 41.82 -33.10 -25.82
CA PRO A 163 42.85 -32.35 -26.54
C PRO A 163 42.48 -31.99 -27.97
N SER A 164 41.78 -32.87 -28.69
CA SER A 164 41.28 -32.60 -30.03
C SER A 164 39.99 -31.75 -29.98
N PRO A 165 39.93 -30.58 -30.65
CA PRO A 165 38.73 -29.74 -30.68
C PRO A 165 37.52 -30.40 -31.35
N SER A 166 37.74 -31.34 -32.28
CA SER A 166 36.66 -32.07 -32.99
C SER A 166 35.81 -32.93 -32.07
N ASP A 167 36.40 -33.41 -30.98
CA ASP A 167 35.80 -34.40 -30.10
C ASP A 167 35.04 -33.74 -28.93
N ARG A 168 35.21 -32.42 -28.77
CA ARG A 168 34.48 -31.62 -27.78
C ARG A 168 33.07 -31.35 -28.31
N PRO A 169 32.01 -31.37 -27.47
CA PRO A 169 30.69 -30.91 -27.89
C PRO A 169 30.67 -29.40 -28.17
N SER A 170 29.82 -28.94 -29.10
CA SER A 170 29.47 -27.53 -29.24
C SER A 170 28.50 -27.10 -28.13
N ALA A 171 28.39 -25.80 -27.87
CA ALA A 171 27.43 -25.27 -26.90
C ALA A 171 25.97 -25.65 -27.25
N VAL A 172 25.63 -25.71 -28.55
CA VAL A 172 24.30 -26.11 -29.03
C VAL A 172 24.05 -27.60 -28.80
N GLU A 173 25.02 -28.46 -29.10
CA GLU A 173 24.90 -29.92 -28.87
C GLU A 173 24.76 -30.23 -27.37
N LEU A 174 25.46 -29.48 -26.52
CA LEU A 174 25.42 -29.62 -25.07
C LEU A 174 24.04 -29.24 -24.53
N LEU A 175 23.44 -28.13 -25.01
CA LEU A 175 22.07 -27.69 -24.66
C LEU A 175 20.97 -28.67 -25.05
N GLN A 176 21.20 -29.52 -26.06
CA GLN A 176 20.21 -30.45 -26.58
C GLN A 176 20.23 -31.82 -25.88
N ASN A 177 21.40 -32.32 -25.49
CA ASN A 177 21.56 -33.74 -25.15
C ASN A 177 22.07 -34.02 -23.72
N ASP A 178 22.65 -33.05 -23.01
CA ASP A 178 23.47 -33.32 -21.82
C ASP A 178 23.05 -32.53 -20.55
N PHE A 179 21.90 -31.83 -20.54
CA PHE A 179 21.40 -31.08 -19.36
C PHE A 179 20.28 -31.82 -18.60
N PRO A 180 20.13 -31.63 -17.27
CA PRO A 180 18.92 -32.03 -16.54
C PRO A 180 17.66 -31.35 -17.12
N PRO A 181 16.45 -31.93 -16.92
CA PRO A 181 15.21 -31.43 -17.53
C PRO A 181 14.96 -29.96 -17.20
N ARG A 182 14.34 -29.23 -18.16
CA ARG A 182 13.99 -27.80 -18.04
C ARG A 182 13.30 -27.55 -16.69
N MET A 183 13.99 -26.81 -15.82
CA MET A 183 13.49 -26.41 -14.50
C MET A 183 12.14 -25.69 -14.65
N GLU A 184 11.23 -25.90 -13.69
CA GLU A 184 9.83 -25.43 -13.65
C GLU A 184 9.65 -23.94 -14.01
N TYR A 185 10.67 -23.11 -13.78
CA TYR A 185 10.69 -21.70 -14.13
C TYR A 185 10.62 -21.41 -15.63
N GLU A 186 11.24 -22.22 -16.50
CA GLU A 186 11.10 -22.07 -17.96
C GLU A 186 9.72 -22.51 -18.46
N MET A 187 9.11 -23.52 -17.82
CA MET A 187 7.76 -23.96 -18.13
C MET A 187 6.73 -22.89 -17.76
N LEU A 188 6.88 -22.28 -16.58
CA LEU A 188 6.06 -21.17 -16.13
C LEU A 188 6.16 -19.96 -17.09
N ASP A 189 7.38 -19.59 -17.50
CA ASP A 189 7.57 -18.47 -18.44
C ASP A 189 6.96 -18.77 -19.82
N ASN A 190 7.03 -20.02 -20.29
CA ASN A 190 6.38 -20.45 -21.53
C ASN A 190 4.84 -20.47 -21.41
N ILE A 191 4.28 -20.85 -20.27
CA ILE A 191 2.84 -20.77 -20.01
C ILE A 191 2.39 -19.31 -20.01
N LEU A 192 3.11 -18.43 -19.30
CA LEU A 192 2.83 -16.99 -19.26
C LEU A 192 2.94 -16.34 -20.65
N ARG A 193 3.93 -16.73 -21.46
CA ARG A 193 4.06 -16.29 -22.86
C ARG A 193 2.90 -16.79 -23.73
N THR A 194 2.47 -18.04 -23.57
CA THR A 194 1.34 -18.59 -24.33
C THR A 194 0.04 -17.85 -24.02
N VAL A 195 -0.18 -17.50 -22.74
CA VAL A 195 -1.30 -16.67 -22.26
C VAL A 195 -1.26 -15.24 -22.80
N HIS A 196 -0.08 -14.68 -23.09
CA HIS A 196 0.06 -13.31 -23.62
C HIS A 196 0.09 -13.22 -25.15
N ILE A 197 0.30 -14.33 -25.87
CA ILE A 197 0.52 -14.34 -27.33
C ILE A 197 -0.68 -14.84 -28.12
N SER A 198 -1.56 -15.67 -27.53
CA SER A 198 -2.67 -16.29 -28.26
C SER A 198 -4.02 -15.66 -27.92
N ASP A 199 -4.83 -15.36 -28.95
CA ASP A 199 -6.28 -15.09 -28.83
C ASP A 199 -7.08 -16.34 -28.41
N ASP A 200 -6.39 -17.42 -28.01
CA ASP A 200 -6.97 -18.71 -27.69
C ASP A 200 -7.31 -18.77 -26.19
N THR A 201 -8.52 -18.30 -25.86
CA THR A 201 -9.09 -18.29 -24.50
C THR A 201 -9.11 -19.67 -23.85
N GLY A 202 -9.06 -20.75 -24.62
CA GLY A 202 -9.19 -22.12 -24.09
C GLY A 202 -8.06 -22.56 -23.15
N VAL A 203 -6.82 -22.07 -23.32
CA VAL A 203 -5.70 -22.38 -22.39
C VAL A 203 -5.81 -21.53 -21.13
N TYR A 204 -6.15 -20.26 -21.30
CA TYR A 204 -6.35 -19.32 -20.21
C TYR A 204 -7.48 -19.76 -19.27
N ASP A 205 -8.64 -20.14 -19.83
CA ASP A 205 -9.80 -20.62 -19.06
C ASP A 205 -9.47 -21.88 -18.26
N LYS A 206 -8.68 -22.80 -18.83
CA LYS A 206 -8.23 -24.01 -18.11
C LYS A 206 -7.35 -23.65 -16.91
N ILE A 207 -6.46 -22.66 -17.05
CA ILE A 207 -5.61 -22.18 -15.96
C ILE A 207 -6.46 -21.51 -14.87
N VAL A 208 -7.36 -20.61 -15.25
CA VAL A 208 -8.27 -19.93 -14.30
C VAL A 208 -9.12 -20.94 -13.55
N ASN A 209 -9.72 -21.91 -14.24
CA ASN A 209 -10.50 -22.98 -13.63
C ASN A 209 -9.67 -23.86 -12.68
N ALA A 210 -8.40 -24.11 -12.99
CA ALA A 210 -7.50 -24.84 -12.10
C ALA A 210 -7.17 -24.04 -10.82
N ILE A 211 -7.04 -22.71 -10.93
CA ILE A 211 -6.81 -21.83 -9.76
C ILE A 211 -8.02 -21.82 -8.82
N PHE A 212 -9.23 -21.78 -9.37
CA PHE A 212 -10.48 -21.72 -8.61
C PHE A 212 -11.08 -23.10 -8.26
N ASN A 213 -10.37 -24.20 -8.51
CA ASN A 213 -10.83 -25.54 -8.17
C ASN A 213 -10.90 -25.72 -6.64
N GLU A 214 -12.12 -25.91 -6.11
CA GLU A 214 -12.40 -26.03 -4.68
C GLU A 214 -11.58 -27.15 -4.00
N ASP A 215 -11.39 -28.29 -4.66
CA ASP A 215 -10.62 -29.41 -4.10
C ASP A 215 -9.15 -29.03 -3.87
N THR A 216 -8.59 -28.21 -4.76
CA THR A 216 -7.20 -27.73 -4.68
C THR A 216 -7.06 -26.66 -3.59
N LEU A 217 -8.05 -25.79 -3.44
CA LEU A 217 -8.08 -24.73 -2.42
C LEU A 217 -8.26 -25.30 -1.01
N ASN A 218 -9.15 -26.29 -0.84
CA ASN A 218 -9.37 -26.96 0.44
C ASN A 218 -8.12 -27.71 0.92
N THR A 219 -7.39 -28.36 0.00
CA THR A 219 -6.13 -29.06 0.32
C THR A 219 -5.04 -28.08 0.82
N LYS A 220 -4.98 -26.85 0.28
CA LYS A 220 -4.08 -25.78 0.77
C LYS A 220 -4.52 -25.20 2.12
N GLY A 221 -5.83 -25.10 2.36
CA GLY A 221 -6.39 -24.65 3.64
C GLY A 221 -6.10 -25.61 4.80
N HIS A 222 -6.02 -26.92 4.54
CA HIS A 222 -5.67 -27.90 5.58
C HIS A 222 -4.18 -27.89 5.96
N ASN A 223 -3.27 -27.61 5.02
CA ASN A 223 -1.83 -27.55 5.32
C ASN A 223 -1.41 -26.31 6.12
N THR A 224 -2.17 -25.22 6.05
CA THR A 224 -1.91 -23.99 6.81
C THR A 224 -2.48 -24.02 8.23
N ASN A 225 -3.53 -24.82 8.48
CA ASN A 225 -4.18 -24.96 9.80
C ASN A 225 -3.56 -26.03 10.71
N LEU A 226 -2.53 -26.76 10.26
CA LEU A 226 -1.91 -27.84 11.06
C LEU A 226 -1.01 -27.32 12.20
N GLU A 227 -0.63 -26.04 12.21
CA GLU A 227 0.13 -25.42 13.31
C GLU A 227 -0.75 -24.75 14.37
N SER A 228 -2.08 -24.66 14.16
CA SER A 228 -3.00 -24.06 15.14
C SER A 228 -4.30 -24.86 15.26
N SER A 229 -4.23 -26.03 15.88
CA SER A 229 -5.45 -26.76 16.24
C SER A 229 -5.39 -27.35 17.64
N LYS A 230 -5.82 -26.55 18.61
CA LYS A 230 -6.50 -26.99 19.84
C LYS A 230 -7.42 -25.87 20.35
N VAL A 231 -8.58 -25.67 19.72
CA VAL A 231 -9.84 -25.30 20.41
C VAL A 231 -10.99 -25.72 19.50
N VAL A 232 -11.84 -26.65 19.98
CA VAL A 232 -13.20 -26.81 19.48
C VAL A 232 -13.97 -25.56 19.95
N GLY A 233 -14.10 -24.59 19.07
CA GLY A 233 -14.81 -23.33 19.31
C GLY A 233 -15.47 -22.91 18.01
N ARG A 234 -16.72 -22.48 18.10
CA ARG A 234 -17.59 -22.05 16.98
C ARG A 234 -16.81 -21.26 15.93
N ASP A 235 -17.12 -21.50 14.66
CA ASP A 235 -16.51 -20.90 13.48
C ASP A 235 -16.77 -19.39 13.43
N THR A 236 -16.11 -18.61 14.31
CA THR A 236 -16.13 -17.14 14.34
C THR A 236 -15.12 -16.54 13.36
N SER A 237 -14.54 -17.35 12.47
CA SER A 237 -13.55 -16.96 11.47
C SER A 237 -14.04 -15.85 10.52
N CYS A 238 -15.36 -15.71 10.36
CA CYS A 238 -16.00 -14.69 9.52
C CYS A 238 -16.39 -13.40 10.26
N ILE A 239 -16.29 -13.35 11.60
CA ILE A 239 -16.68 -12.19 12.41
C ILE A 239 -15.41 -11.43 12.81
N LEU A 240 -15.21 -10.27 12.18
CA LEU A 240 -13.99 -9.47 12.34
C LEU A 240 -13.96 -8.64 13.63
N PHE A 241 -15.12 -8.29 14.19
CA PHE A 241 -15.24 -7.33 15.29
C PHE A 241 -16.23 -7.82 16.36
N THR A 242 -15.98 -7.43 17.60
CA THR A 242 -16.94 -7.65 18.70
C THR A 242 -18.14 -6.71 18.55
N ASP A 243 -19.29 -7.05 19.17
CA ASP A 243 -20.51 -6.25 19.09
C ASP A 243 -20.28 -4.77 19.46
N LEU A 244 -19.55 -4.51 20.55
CA LEU A 244 -19.16 -3.17 20.99
C LEU A 244 -18.30 -2.41 19.96
N GLN A 245 -17.46 -3.11 19.19
CA GLN A 245 -16.65 -2.49 18.13
C GLN A 245 -17.48 -2.16 16.89
N THR A 246 -18.54 -2.93 16.63
CA THR A 246 -19.50 -2.66 15.54
C THR A 246 -20.37 -1.45 15.88
N GLU A 247 -20.93 -1.39 17.10
CA GLU A 247 -21.73 -0.25 17.56
C GLU A 247 -20.96 1.08 17.49
N ARG A 248 -19.67 1.06 17.89
CA ARG A 248 -18.80 2.24 17.79
C ARG A 248 -18.58 2.67 16.34
N ARG A 249 -18.44 1.72 15.41
CA ARG A 249 -18.32 2.01 13.98
C ARG A 249 -19.59 2.65 13.44
N ASP A 250 -20.74 2.07 13.78
CA ASP A 250 -22.04 2.60 13.35
C ASP A 250 -22.25 4.02 13.86
N ASN A 251 -21.88 4.30 15.11
CA ASN A 251 -21.92 5.64 15.68
C ASN A 251 -21.02 6.62 14.91
N VAL A 252 -19.77 6.24 14.58
CA VAL A 252 -18.89 7.11 13.78
C VAL A 252 -19.43 7.38 12.39
N VAL A 253 -20.02 6.38 11.73
CA VAL A 253 -20.66 6.54 10.42
C VAL A 253 -21.88 7.46 10.53
N GLU A 254 -22.71 7.30 11.55
CA GLU A 254 -23.92 8.08 11.79
C GLU A 254 -23.59 9.55 12.06
N ILE A 255 -22.67 9.84 12.99
CA ILE A 255 -22.22 11.20 13.30
C ILE A 255 -21.61 11.87 12.07
N SER A 256 -20.74 11.15 11.34
CA SER A 256 -20.11 11.69 10.13
C SER A 256 -21.17 12.01 9.07
N THR A 257 -22.13 11.11 8.86
CA THR A 257 -23.25 11.30 7.94
C THR A 257 -24.08 12.53 8.30
N GLU A 258 -24.44 12.68 9.58
CA GLU A 258 -25.23 13.80 10.06
C GLU A 258 -24.50 15.13 9.91
N VAL A 259 -23.20 15.19 10.24
CA VAL A 259 -22.39 16.39 10.02
C VAL A 259 -22.34 16.74 8.53
N PHE A 260 -22.09 15.78 7.64
CA PHE A 260 -22.07 16.05 6.20
C PHE A 260 -23.41 16.55 5.67
N ARG A 261 -24.53 15.99 6.14
CA ARG A 261 -25.89 16.46 5.81
C ARG A 261 -26.16 17.86 6.34
N ARG A 262 -25.69 18.19 7.55
CA ARG A 262 -25.77 19.55 8.12
C ARG A 262 -25.02 20.58 7.26
N HIS A 263 -23.91 20.16 6.65
CA HIS A 263 -23.18 20.94 5.65
C HIS A 263 -23.82 20.88 4.24
N CYS A 264 -25.05 20.37 4.12
CA CYS A 264 -25.83 20.26 2.89
C CYS A 264 -25.19 19.41 1.78
N ALA A 265 -24.36 18.44 2.14
CA ALA A 265 -23.82 17.48 1.18
C ALA A 265 -24.83 16.38 0.85
N LYS A 266 -24.88 15.98 -0.42
CA LYS A 266 -25.66 14.84 -0.88
C LYS A 266 -24.83 13.56 -0.83
N HIS A 267 -25.44 12.46 -0.41
CA HIS A 267 -24.80 11.17 -0.52
C HIS A 267 -24.64 10.78 -2.00
N LEU A 268 -23.45 10.34 -2.40
CA LEU A 268 -23.20 9.82 -3.73
C LEU A 268 -22.40 8.52 -3.62
N GLU A 269 -23.15 7.42 -3.57
CA GLU A 269 -22.62 6.07 -3.44
C GLU A 269 -21.73 5.69 -4.64
N ILE A 270 -20.58 5.10 -4.34
CA ILE A 270 -19.62 4.63 -5.33
C ILE A 270 -19.57 3.10 -5.33
N ILE A 271 -19.49 2.52 -6.53
CA ILE A 271 -19.29 1.08 -6.69
C ILE A 271 -17.87 0.72 -6.20
N PRO A 272 -17.73 -0.17 -5.20
CA PRO A 272 -16.43 -0.47 -4.56
C PRO A 272 -15.49 -1.32 -5.42
N MET A 273 -15.98 -1.84 -6.55
CA MET A 273 -15.28 -2.76 -7.45
C MET A 273 -15.45 -2.30 -8.89
N ARG A 274 -14.36 -2.29 -9.67
CA ARG A 274 -14.37 -1.87 -11.07
C ARG A 274 -13.63 -2.85 -11.96
N MET A 275 -14.15 -3.10 -13.16
CA MET A 275 -13.48 -3.90 -14.18
C MET A 275 -12.27 -3.15 -14.76
N LEU A 276 -11.11 -3.82 -14.82
CA LEU A 276 -9.88 -3.27 -15.36
C LEU A 276 -9.88 -3.41 -16.91
N GLY A 277 -10.64 -2.56 -17.59
CA GLY A 277 -10.76 -2.58 -19.07
C GLY A 277 -11.29 -1.29 -19.73
N GLU A 278 -11.85 -0.36 -18.94
CA GLU A 278 -12.57 0.81 -19.47
C GLU A 278 -11.80 2.14 -19.35
N CYS A 279 -10.48 2.15 -19.13
CA CYS A 279 -9.70 3.41 -19.14
C CYS A 279 -8.22 3.20 -19.46
N PRO A 280 -7.62 4.03 -20.34
CA PRO A 280 -6.19 4.03 -20.54
C PRO A 280 -5.46 4.61 -19.31
N GLN A 281 -4.42 3.89 -18.92
CA GLN A 281 -3.31 4.22 -18.01
C GLN A 281 -3.21 5.69 -17.56
N GLU A 282 -3.45 5.93 -16.26
CA GLU A 282 -2.76 7.02 -15.56
C GLU A 282 -1.52 6.45 -14.88
N ASN A 283 -0.37 6.81 -15.45
CA ASN A 283 0.93 6.42 -14.96
C ASN A 283 1.10 6.83 -13.48
N SER A 284 1.69 5.91 -12.72
CA SER A 284 2.55 6.17 -11.55
C SER A 284 1.94 6.37 -10.15
N ARG A 285 0.96 5.55 -9.73
CA ARG A 285 0.79 5.21 -8.28
C ARG A 285 0.11 3.87 -7.93
N GLU A 286 -0.25 3.01 -8.89
CA GLU A 286 -0.98 1.74 -8.64
C GLU A 286 -0.13 0.56 -8.08
N ARG A 287 0.90 0.79 -7.26
CA ARG A 287 1.58 -0.35 -6.59
C ARG A 287 0.78 -0.90 -5.41
N SER A 288 -0.15 -0.12 -4.85
CA SER A 288 -0.92 -0.44 -3.65
C SER A 288 -2.37 -0.87 -3.90
N ALA A 289 -2.87 -0.78 -5.13
CA ALA A 289 -4.24 -1.18 -5.45
C ALA A 289 -4.39 -2.71 -5.40
N VAL A 290 -5.58 -3.17 -5.00
CA VAL A 290 -5.89 -4.61 -4.95
C VAL A 290 -6.55 -5.01 -6.24
N LYS A 291 -5.90 -5.94 -6.95
CA LYS A 291 -6.39 -6.53 -8.19
C LYS A 291 -6.79 -7.97 -7.90
N LEU A 292 -8.02 -8.31 -8.22
CA LEU A 292 -8.62 -9.64 -8.06
C LEU A 292 -8.87 -10.23 -9.43
N LEU A 293 -8.68 -11.54 -9.55
CA LEU A 293 -9.06 -12.28 -10.76
C LEU A 293 -10.46 -12.83 -10.55
N THR A 294 -11.34 -12.65 -11.52
CA THR A 294 -12.67 -13.27 -11.53
C THR A 294 -12.60 -14.68 -12.08
N HIS A 295 -13.63 -15.50 -11.80
CA HIS A 295 -13.77 -16.82 -12.43
C HIS A 295 -13.87 -16.73 -13.96
N GLY A 296 -14.38 -15.61 -14.50
CA GLY A 296 -14.41 -15.36 -15.95
C GLY A 296 -13.06 -14.98 -16.55
N GLY A 297 -12.01 -14.87 -15.73
CA GLY A 297 -10.68 -14.46 -16.18
C GLY A 297 -10.48 -12.94 -16.27
N ASP A 298 -11.53 -12.15 -16.05
CA ASP A 298 -11.37 -10.70 -16.00
C ASP A 298 -10.69 -10.24 -14.69
N VAL A 299 -9.95 -9.14 -14.77
CA VAL A 299 -9.34 -8.50 -13.59
C VAL A 299 -10.26 -7.40 -13.06
N VAL A 300 -10.57 -7.49 -11.77
CA VAL A 300 -11.32 -6.49 -11.01
C VAL A 300 -10.37 -5.74 -10.09
N GLU A 301 -10.50 -4.43 -10.02
CA GLU A 301 -9.79 -3.58 -9.08
C GLU A 301 -10.74 -3.14 -7.95
N LEU A 302 -10.32 -3.34 -6.71
CA LEU A 302 -11.00 -2.78 -5.55
C LEU A 302 -10.66 -1.30 -5.42
N CYS A 303 -11.65 -0.47 -5.05
CA CYS A 303 -11.47 0.95 -4.90
C CYS A 303 -10.33 1.29 -3.92
N HIS A 304 -9.27 1.88 -4.46
CA HIS A 304 -8.19 2.48 -3.69
C HIS A 304 -8.59 3.87 -3.15
N GLU A 305 -9.43 4.62 -3.86
CA GLU A 305 -9.89 5.93 -3.38
C GLU A 305 -11.30 6.22 -3.87
N LEU A 306 -11.99 7.12 -3.16
CA LEU A 306 -13.38 7.49 -3.43
C LEU A 306 -13.48 8.74 -4.33
N ARG A 307 -12.37 9.45 -4.62
CA ARG A 307 -12.39 10.70 -5.38
C ARG A 307 -12.36 10.51 -6.89
N LEU A 308 -11.56 9.58 -7.41
CA LEU A 308 -11.46 9.38 -8.87
C LEU A 308 -12.79 8.96 -9.51
N PRO A 309 -13.58 8.00 -8.97
CA PRO A 309 -14.87 7.65 -9.55
C PRO A 309 -15.84 8.84 -9.60
N PHE A 310 -15.77 9.70 -8.58
CA PHE A 310 -16.58 10.92 -8.52
C PHE A 310 -16.20 11.96 -9.55
N VAL A 311 -14.90 12.19 -9.77
CA VAL A 311 -14.42 13.10 -10.82
C VAL A 311 -14.99 12.66 -12.18
N LYS A 312 -14.95 11.36 -12.49
CA LYS A 312 -15.53 10.81 -13.72
C LYS A 312 -17.03 11.05 -13.80
N TRP A 313 -17.76 10.83 -12.70
CA TRP A 313 -19.19 11.09 -12.64
C TRP A 313 -19.52 12.58 -12.86
N ILE A 314 -18.77 13.50 -12.26
CA ILE A 314 -18.96 14.96 -12.43
C ILE A 314 -18.77 15.37 -13.89
N ILE A 315 -17.75 14.84 -14.56
CA ILE A 315 -17.45 15.13 -15.96
C ILE A 315 -18.56 14.59 -16.86
N ALA A 316 -18.96 13.34 -16.66
CA ALA A 316 -20.06 12.72 -17.42
C ALA A 316 -21.38 13.48 -17.28
N ASN A 317 -21.67 14.02 -16.09
CA ASN A 317 -22.91 14.73 -15.79
C ASN A 317 -22.83 16.26 -15.98
N ARG A 318 -21.67 16.79 -16.36
CA ARG A 318 -21.43 18.23 -16.61
C ARG A 318 -21.96 19.15 -15.50
N ARG A 319 -21.70 18.79 -14.23
CA ARG A 319 -22.15 19.57 -13.07
C ARG A 319 -21.16 20.68 -12.73
N SER A 320 -21.61 21.92 -12.69
CA SER A 320 -20.77 23.09 -12.31
C SER A 320 -20.73 23.35 -10.80
N PHE A 321 -21.78 22.98 -10.08
CA PHE A 321 -21.89 23.11 -8.63
C PHE A 321 -22.47 21.84 -8.05
N PHE A 322 -21.76 21.23 -7.12
CA PHE A 322 -22.22 20.02 -6.44
C PHE A 322 -21.46 19.84 -5.14
N LYS A 323 -22.16 19.44 -4.07
CA LYS A 323 -21.55 19.11 -2.80
C LYS A 323 -21.95 17.69 -2.43
N ARG A 324 -20.97 16.84 -2.15
CA ARG A 324 -21.22 15.44 -1.83
C ARG A 324 -20.49 14.96 -0.60
N TYR A 325 -20.97 13.86 -0.07
CA TYR A 325 -20.22 13.02 0.84
C TYR A 325 -20.32 11.56 0.43
N GLU A 326 -19.29 10.80 0.80
CA GLU A 326 -19.26 9.34 0.64
C GLU A 326 -18.55 8.70 1.83
N ILE A 327 -19.13 7.65 2.41
CA ILE A 327 -18.51 6.88 3.50
C ILE A 327 -18.46 5.43 3.07
N SER A 328 -17.26 4.92 2.81
CA SER A 328 -17.06 3.56 2.30
C SER A 328 -15.71 2.99 2.71
N TYR A 329 -15.54 1.70 2.48
CA TYR A 329 -14.26 1.05 2.66
C TYR A 329 -13.36 1.23 1.44
N VAL A 330 -12.12 1.60 1.69
CA VAL A 330 -11.04 1.58 0.69
C VAL A 330 -10.08 0.44 0.98
N TYR A 331 -9.50 -0.13 -0.07
CA TYR A 331 -8.67 -1.33 0.01
C TYR A 331 -7.23 -1.03 -0.37
N ARG A 332 -6.29 -1.66 0.34
CA ARG A 332 -4.85 -1.57 0.08
C ARG A 332 -4.27 -2.97 0.05
N ARG A 333 -3.32 -3.17 -0.86
CA ARG A 333 -2.56 -4.42 -0.97
C ARG A 333 -1.82 -4.69 0.35
N ALA A 334 -1.98 -5.89 0.88
CA ALA A 334 -1.20 -6.37 2.02
C ALA A 334 0.18 -6.86 1.58
N ILE A 335 1.12 -6.91 2.52
CA ILE A 335 2.46 -7.47 2.30
C ILE A 335 2.38 -8.99 2.52
N GLY A 336 2.97 -9.78 1.62
CA GLY A 336 2.97 -11.24 1.73
C GLY A 336 1.64 -11.89 1.32
N HIS A 337 1.24 -12.96 2.03
CA HIS A 337 0.08 -13.80 1.73
C HIS A 337 -1.20 -13.44 2.53
N SER A 338 -1.27 -12.23 3.09
CA SER A 338 -2.42 -11.77 3.87
C SER A 338 -3.55 -11.20 3.00
N PRO A 339 -4.82 -11.23 3.47
CA PRO A 339 -5.91 -10.57 2.77
C PRO A 339 -5.70 -9.06 2.68
N PRO A 340 -6.36 -8.37 1.72
CA PRO A 340 -6.33 -6.92 1.59
C PRO A 340 -6.61 -6.17 2.90
N ASN A 341 -5.83 -5.12 3.15
CA ASN A 341 -6.14 -4.21 4.25
C ASN A 341 -7.34 -3.35 3.88
N ARG A 342 -8.31 -3.27 4.78
CA ARG A 342 -9.55 -2.51 4.62
C ARG A 342 -9.58 -1.33 5.58
N TYR A 343 -9.86 -0.13 5.07
CA TYR A 343 -9.94 1.10 5.88
C TYR A 343 -11.25 1.84 5.63
N LEU A 344 -11.96 2.20 6.69
CA LEU A 344 -13.13 3.06 6.60
C LEU A 344 -12.71 4.51 6.34
N GLN A 345 -13.19 5.08 5.23
CA GLN A 345 -12.89 6.43 4.78
C GLN A 345 -14.17 7.24 4.57
N GLY A 346 -14.15 8.51 4.97
CA GLY A 346 -15.23 9.46 4.73
C GLY A 346 -14.74 10.63 3.85
N ASP A 347 -15.25 10.74 2.63
CA ASP A 347 -14.93 11.82 1.70
C ASP A 347 -16.02 12.89 1.70
N PHE A 348 -15.61 14.15 1.64
CA PHE A 348 -16.48 15.30 1.47
C PHE A 348 -15.90 16.20 0.38
N ASP A 349 -16.69 16.49 -0.65
CA ASP A 349 -16.21 17.18 -1.83
C ASP A 349 -17.17 18.30 -2.24
N ILE A 350 -16.62 19.43 -2.68
CA ILE A 350 -17.33 20.57 -3.24
C ILE A 350 -16.79 20.86 -4.64
N ILE A 351 -17.69 20.83 -5.62
CA ILE A 351 -17.48 21.26 -7.00
C ILE A 351 -18.02 22.69 -7.15
N GLY A 352 -17.23 23.54 -7.77
CA GLY A 352 -17.45 24.97 -7.93
C GLY A 352 -16.94 25.79 -6.74
N GLY A 353 -17.22 27.09 -6.80
CA GLY A 353 -16.91 28.05 -5.73
C GLY A 353 -15.53 28.71 -5.82
N GLU A 354 -15.35 29.72 -4.97
CA GLU A 354 -14.12 30.52 -4.91
C GLU A 354 -13.02 29.81 -4.12
N THR A 355 -11.77 30.13 -4.48
CA THR A 355 -10.59 29.65 -3.76
C THR A 355 -10.59 30.18 -2.32
N ALA A 356 -10.01 29.44 -1.39
CA ALA A 356 -10.01 29.68 0.05
C ALA A 356 -11.38 29.54 0.73
N LEU A 357 -12.47 30.05 0.14
CA LEU A 357 -13.81 29.90 0.69
C LEU A 357 -14.26 28.44 0.69
N THR A 358 -14.17 27.77 -0.46
CA THR A 358 -14.54 26.36 -0.59
C THR A 358 -13.68 25.49 0.33
N GLU A 359 -12.37 25.72 0.38
CA GLU A 359 -11.45 25.00 1.27
C GLU A 359 -11.75 25.25 2.76
N SER A 360 -12.17 26.46 3.14
CA SER A 360 -12.54 26.77 4.53
C SER A 360 -13.76 25.99 4.98
N GLU A 361 -14.77 25.82 4.10
CA GLU A 361 -15.96 25.03 4.39
C GLU A 361 -15.63 23.54 4.53
N ILE A 362 -14.77 23.02 3.65
CA ILE A 362 -14.29 21.62 3.71
C ILE A 362 -13.54 21.36 5.03
N ILE A 363 -12.63 22.26 5.41
CA ILE A 363 -11.92 22.17 6.69
C ILE A 363 -12.91 22.24 7.86
N LYS A 364 -13.93 23.10 7.78
CA LYS A 364 -14.97 23.11 8.82
C LYS A 364 -15.70 21.79 8.90
N ALA A 365 -16.25 21.28 7.80
CA ALA A 365 -17.02 20.04 7.82
C ALA A 365 -16.20 18.89 8.40
N THR A 366 -14.92 18.83 8.02
CA THR A 366 -13.95 17.88 8.57
C THR A 366 -13.73 18.07 10.07
N MET A 367 -13.47 19.30 10.51
CA MET A 367 -13.24 19.61 11.91
C MET A 367 -14.49 19.41 12.76
N ASP A 368 -15.69 19.67 12.24
CA ASP A 368 -16.93 19.41 12.96
C ASP A 368 -17.04 17.92 13.31
N ILE A 369 -16.67 17.00 12.42
CA ILE A 369 -16.63 15.56 12.74
C ILE A 369 -15.57 15.27 13.81
N ILE A 370 -14.34 15.75 13.60
CA ILE A 370 -13.20 15.50 14.50
C ILE A 370 -13.49 16.01 15.92
N LEU A 371 -14.12 17.18 16.04
CA LEU A 371 -14.44 17.83 17.32
C LEU A 371 -15.56 17.15 18.10
N HIS A 372 -16.28 16.18 17.51
CA HIS A 372 -17.19 15.31 18.29
C HIS A 372 -16.41 14.33 19.17
N TYR A 373 -15.20 13.94 18.75
CA TYR A 373 -14.40 12.91 19.44
C TYR A 373 -13.21 13.49 20.21
N PHE A 374 -12.66 14.61 19.72
CA PHE A 374 -11.43 15.18 20.24
C PHE A 374 -11.62 16.66 20.58
N HIS A 375 -10.87 17.15 21.57
CA HIS A 375 -10.87 18.56 21.90
C HIS A 375 -10.19 19.40 20.81
N SER A 376 -10.62 20.64 20.59
CA SER A 376 -9.99 21.51 19.58
C SER A 376 -8.51 21.75 19.83
N GLU A 377 -8.07 21.70 21.09
CA GLU A 377 -6.68 21.87 21.49
C GLU A 377 -5.79 20.64 21.23
N SER A 378 -6.36 19.48 20.89
CA SER A 378 -5.57 18.30 20.51
C SER A 378 -5.41 18.16 19.00
N CYS A 379 -6.03 19.03 18.20
CA CYS A 379 -5.99 18.96 16.75
C CYS A 379 -5.16 20.10 16.14
N ASP A 380 -4.19 19.75 15.30
CA ASP A 380 -3.36 20.72 14.56
C ASP A 380 -3.76 20.69 13.07
N ILE A 381 -4.05 21.87 12.50
CA ILE A 381 -4.39 22.06 11.07
C ILE A 381 -3.15 22.58 10.36
N HIS A 382 -2.57 21.79 9.47
CA HIS A 382 -1.40 22.16 8.68
C HIS A 382 -1.84 22.56 7.27
N LEU A 383 -1.48 23.77 6.84
CA LEU A 383 -1.81 24.32 5.53
C LEU A 383 -0.55 24.51 4.70
N ASN A 384 -0.66 24.29 3.38
CA ASN A 384 0.34 24.68 2.40
C ASN A 384 -0.31 24.93 1.03
N HIS A 385 0.50 25.38 0.06
CA HIS A 385 0.08 25.64 -1.30
C HIS A 385 1.12 25.10 -2.30
N ALA A 386 0.70 24.43 -3.37
CA ALA A 386 1.64 23.80 -4.30
C ALA A 386 2.55 24.81 -5.02
N ASP A 387 2.00 25.92 -5.53
CA ASP A 387 2.80 27.00 -6.13
C ASP A 387 3.83 27.60 -5.15
N LEU A 388 3.49 27.68 -3.85
CA LEU A 388 4.42 28.13 -2.81
C LEU A 388 5.55 27.11 -2.61
N LEU A 389 5.21 25.83 -2.55
CA LEU A 389 6.17 24.74 -2.42
C LEU A 389 7.14 24.69 -3.63
N ASP A 390 6.62 24.88 -4.85
CA ASP A 390 7.42 24.96 -6.06
C ASP A 390 8.38 26.16 -6.07
N ALA A 391 7.92 27.33 -5.59
CA ALA A 391 8.76 28.51 -5.42
C ALA A 391 9.87 28.28 -4.37
N ILE A 392 9.56 27.60 -3.26
CA ILE A 392 10.52 27.22 -2.24
C ILE A 392 11.56 26.24 -2.79
N TRP A 393 11.15 25.23 -3.56
CA TRP A 393 12.06 24.29 -4.20
C TRP A 393 12.98 24.98 -5.20
N ALA A 394 12.43 25.90 -6.01
CA ALA A 394 13.23 26.71 -6.94
C ALA A 394 14.25 27.59 -6.19
N TRP A 395 13.84 28.25 -5.10
CA TRP A 395 14.72 29.07 -4.26
C TRP A 395 15.80 28.24 -3.56
N ALA A 396 15.45 27.04 -3.10
CA ALA A 396 16.39 26.10 -2.49
C ALA A 396 17.39 25.50 -3.51
N GLY A 397 17.09 25.58 -4.81
CA GLY A 397 17.93 25.04 -5.88
C GLY A 397 17.63 23.56 -6.20
N ILE A 398 16.41 23.09 -5.92
CA ILE A 398 15.98 21.72 -6.20
C ILE A 398 15.43 21.62 -7.63
N ARG A 399 16.11 20.82 -8.46
CA ARG A 399 15.72 20.56 -9.85
C ARG A 399 14.42 19.73 -9.91
N PRO A 400 13.58 19.91 -10.94
CA PRO A 400 12.32 19.17 -11.09
C PRO A 400 12.45 17.65 -10.99
N GLU A 401 13.51 17.08 -11.59
CA GLU A 401 13.84 15.65 -11.56
C GLU A 401 13.97 15.06 -10.15
N HIS A 402 14.36 15.87 -9.16
CA HIS A 402 14.54 15.43 -7.78
C HIS A 402 13.32 15.71 -6.89
N ARG A 403 12.37 16.55 -7.31
CA ARG A 403 11.28 17.06 -6.44
C ARG A 403 10.41 15.96 -5.85
N GLN A 404 10.07 14.94 -6.64
CA GLN A 404 9.25 13.83 -6.16
C GLN A 404 9.93 13.06 -5.01
N LYS A 405 11.19 12.67 -5.20
CA LYS A 405 11.98 11.98 -4.17
C LYS A 405 12.24 12.85 -2.94
N VAL A 406 12.47 14.15 -3.14
CA VAL A 406 12.58 15.10 -2.03
C VAL A 406 11.25 15.19 -1.26
N ALA A 407 10.11 15.24 -1.95
CA ALA A 407 8.79 15.22 -1.31
C ALA A 407 8.57 13.95 -0.49
N GLU A 408 8.87 12.76 -1.04
CA GLU A 408 8.77 11.49 -0.31
C GLU A 408 9.57 11.48 1.00
N LEU A 409 10.80 12.01 0.97
CA LEU A 409 11.64 12.14 2.16
C LEU A 409 11.12 13.19 3.15
N LEU A 410 10.58 14.32 2.67
CA LEU A 410 10.02 15.36 3.52
C LEU A 410 8.71 14.94 4.18
N SER A 411 7.91 14.08 3.54
CA SER A 411 6.70 13.48 4.14
C SER A 411 6.98 12.74 5.45
N LEU A 412 8.21 12.23 5.64
CA LEU A 412 8.62 11.55 6.88
C LEU A 412 8.69 12.50 8.09
N LEU A 413 8.74 13.83 7.86
CA LEU A 413 8.70 14.82 8.93
C LEU A 413 7.30 14.93 9.57
N GLY A 414 6.24 14.63 8.82
CA GLY A 414 4.85 14.63 9.32
C GLY A 414 4.47 15.91 10.06
N SER A 415 3.79 15.75 11.20
CA SER A 415 3.34 16.84 12.09
C SER A 415 4.40 17.35 13.07
N LEU A 416 5.66 16.92 12.94
CA LEU A 416 6.68 17.25 13.93
C LEU A 416 6.99 18.75 13.94
N ARG A 417 6.97 19.36 15.14
CA ARG A 417 7.25 20.79 15.29
C ARG A 417 8.68 21.14 14.86
N PRO A 418 8.91 22.31 14.21
CA PRO A 418 10.23 22.75 13.76
C PRO A 418 11.37 22.62 14.77
N GLN A 419 11.08 22.84 16.06
CA GLN A 419 12.08 22.86 17.12
C GLN A 419 12.17 21.54 17.92
N SER A 420 11.36 20.52 17.60
CA SER A 420 11.33 19.28 18.39
C SER A 420 12.61 18.43 18.22
N SER A 421 12.96 17.68 19.25
CA SER A 421 14.08 16.74 19.25
C SER A 421 13.93 15.69 18.15
N GLU A 422 12.72 15.18 17.96
CA GLU A 422 12.38 14.12 17.01
C GLU A 422 12.55 14.63 15.57
N ARG A 423 12.12 15.87 15.29
CA ARG A 423 12.32 16.49 13.98
C ARG A 423 13.80 16.62 13.66
N LYS A 424 14.62 16.99 14.64
CA LYS A 424 16.09 17.06 14.48
C LYS A 424 16.66 15.68 14.14
N THR A 425 16.25 14.63 14.85
CA THR A 425 16.70 13.25 14.59
C THR A 425 16.29 12.76 13.21
N LYS A 426 15.01 12.90 12.82
CA LYS A 426 14.54 12.53 11.48
C LYS A 426 15.25 13.34 10.38
N TRP A 427 15.48 14.63 10.62
CA TRP A 427 16.20 15.49 9.68
C TRP A 427 17.64 15.03 9.43
N VAL A 428 18.34 14.46 10.42
CA VAL A 428 19.70 13.91 10.21
C VAL A 428 19.66 12.77 9.18
N VAL A 429 18.67 11.88 9.27
CA VAL A 429 18.49 10.77 8.32
C VAL A 429 18.12 11.30 6.94
N ILE A 430 17.14 12.21 6.86
CA ILE A 430 16.72 12.84 5.59
C ILE A 430 17.89 13.57 4.93
N ARG A 431 18.65 14.37 5.69
CA ARG A 431 19.84 15.09 5.22
C ARG A 431 20.86 14.14 4.60
N ARG A 432 21.08 12.97 5.22
CA ARG A 432 21.99 11.95 4.69
C ARG A 432 21.49 11.42 3.35
N GLN A 433 20.21 11.06 3.24
CA GLN A 433 19.61 10.54 2.00
C GLN A 433 19.61 11.58 0.87
N LEU A 434 19.23 12.83 1.18
CA LEU A 434 19.28 13.94 0.21
C LEU A 434 20.69 14.16 -0.36
N ARG A 435 21.74 13.95 0.44
CA ARG A 435 23.14 14.10 -0.01
C ARG A 435 23.69 12.88 -0.72
N GLN A 436 23.43 11.68 -0.21
CA GLN A 436 24.07 10.45 -0.69
C GLN A 436 23.28 9.79 -1.84
N GLU A 437 21.95 9.80 -1.78
CA GLU A 437 21.11 9.14 -2.78
C GLU A 437 20.75 10.09 -3.94
N LEU A 438 20.51 11.37 -3.65
CA LEU A 438 20.11 12.37 -4.65
C LEU A 438 21.24 13.32 -5.06
N ASN A 439 22.44 13.18 -4.49
CA ASN A 439 23.61 14.04 -4.77
C ASN A 439 23.30 15.55 -4.70
N LEU A 440 22.41 15.97 -3.79
CA LEU A 440 22.08 17.38 -3.64
C LEU A 440 23.22 18.17 -2.98
N ALA A 441 23.47 19.37 -3.49
CA ALA A 441 24.47 20.28 -2.93
C ALA A 441 24.15 20.63 -1.47
N GLU A 442 25.19 20.72 -0.63
CA GLU A 442 25.04 21.05 0.79
C GLU A 442 24.35 22.40 1.01
N THR A 443 24.57 23.36 0.12
CA THR A 443 23.88 24.65 0.12
C THR A 443 22.37 24.52 -0.06
N ALA A 444 21.91 23.62 -0.94
CA ALA A 444 20.49 23.36 -1.16
C ALA A 444 19.84 22.70 0.06
N VAL A 445 20.51 21.70 0.65
CA VAL A 445 20.01 21.03 1.86
C VAL A 445 19.97 21.98 3.07
N ASN A 446 20.97 22.86 3.21
CA ASN A 446 20.97 23.91 4.24
C ASN A 446 19.82 24.93 4.05
N ARG A 447 19.50 25.27 2.80
CA ARG A 447 18.34 26.13 2.49
C ARG A 447 17.03 25.46 2.88
N LEU A 448 16.84 24.17 2.55
CA LEU A 448 15.66 23.41 2.99
C LEU A 448 15.55 23.38 4.51
N GLN A 449 16.65 23.14 5.24
CA GLN A 449 16.65 23.20 6.70
C GLN A 449 16.26 24.59 7.22
N THR A 450 16.75 25.64 6.58
CA THR A 450 16.43 27.03 6.93
C THR A 450 14.93 27.29 6.77
N VAL A 451 14.31 26.77 5.71
CA VAL A 451 12.86 26.91 5.50
C VAL A 451 12.09 26.24 6.63
N GLY A 452 12.43 24.99 6.95
CA GLY A 452 11.77 24.25 8.02
C GLY A 452 11.85 24.94 9.38
N LEU A 453 12.97 25.62 9.68
CA LEU A 453 13.19 26.28 10.96
C LEU A 453 12.61 27.70 11.06
N ARG A 454 12.63 28.47 9.97
CA ARG A 454 12.26 29.90 9.99
C ARG A 454 10.86 30.19 9.48
N PHE A 455 10.39 29.40 8.52
CA PHE A 455 9.18 29.68 7.74
C PHE A 455 8.03 28.71 7.99
N CYS A 456 8.25 27.62 8.74
CA CYS A 456 7.17 26.77 9.24
C CYS A 456 6.76 27.18 10.67
N GLY A 457 5.47 27.08 11.00
CA GLY A 457 4.95 27.40 12.33
C GLY A 457 3.55 28.00 12.30
N VAL A 458 3.14 28.64 13.40
CA VAL A 458 1.81 29.27 13.54
C VAL A 458 1.59 30.29 12.40
N ALA A 459 0.41 30.24 11.79
CA ALA A 459 0.12 30.98 10.56
C ALA A 459 0.36 32.49 10.65
N ASP A 460 0.02 33.10 11.79
CA ASP A 460 0.25 34.53 12.07
C ASP A 460 1.70 34.98 11.92
N HIS A 461 2.65 34.11 12.27
CA HIS A 461 4.07 34.43 12.21
C HIS A 461 4.70 33.93 10.92
N ALA A 462 4.24 32.80 10.39
CA ALA A 462 4.80 32.18 9.20
C ALA A 462 4.49 32.97 7.92
N LEU A 463 3.23 33.40 7.71
CA LEU A 463 2.81 34.08 6.48
C LEU A 463 3.56 35.40 6.23
N PRO A 464 3.72 36.32 7.22
CA PRO A 464 4.49 37.55 7.00
C PRO A 464 5.97 37.29 6.73
N ARG A 465 6.56 36.27 7.38
CA ARG A 465 7.96 35.90 7.16
C ARG A 465 8.20 35.35 5.76
N LEU A 466 7.29 34.50 5.27
CA LEU A 466 7.33 33.96 3.91
C LEU A 466 7.21 35.08 2.87
N ARG A 467 6.27 36.03 3.07
CA ARG A 467 6.12 37.21 2.21
C ARG A 467 7.37 38.07 2.14
N GLY A 468 8.11 38.21 3.24
CA GLY A 468 9.35 38.99 3.27
C GLY A 468 10.57 38.28 2.69
N ALA A 469 10.57 36.94 2.62
CA ALA A 469 11.74 36.15 2.25
C ALA A 469 11.73 35.66 0.80
N LEU A 470 10.55 35.34 0.25
CA LEU A 470 10.43 34.76 -1.09
C LEU A 470 10.39 35.82 -2.19
N PRO A 471 10.78 35.48 -3.43
CA PRO A 471 10.67 36.39 -4.56
C PRO A 471 9.23 36.85 -4.76
N PRO A 472 9.00 38.12 -5.11
CA PRO A 472 7.65 38.64 -5.30
C PRO A 472 7.14 38.31 -6.71
N ASP A 473 7.19 37.05 -7.15
CA ASP A 473 6.55 36.65 -8.40
C ASP A 473 5.02 36.58 -8.25
N LYS A 474 4.29 36.67 -9.36
CA LYS A 474 2.82 36.75 -9.36
C LYS A 474 2.19 35.49 -8.76
N THR A 475 2.75 34.33 -9.05
CA THR A 475 2.26 33.01 -8.59
C THR A 475 2.47 32.83 -7.10
N THR A 476 3.67 33.09 -6.57
CA THR A 476 3.96 33.01 -5.14
C THR A 476 3.14 34.01 -4.32
N ARG A 477 2.98 35.25 -4.82
CA ARG A 477 2.12 36.24 -4.14
C ARG A 477 0.68 35.75 -4.03
N LYS A 478 0.12 35.26 -5.15
CA LYS A 478 -1.24 34.70 -5.15
C LYS A 478 -1.38 33.54 -4.16
N ALA A 479 -0.43 32.60 -4.14
CA ALA A 479 -0.47 31.48 -3.19
C ALA A 479 -0.45 31.93 -1.72
N LEU A 480 0.34 32.96 -1.39
CA LEU A 480 0.39 33.54 -0.04
C LEU A 480 -0.88 34.34 0.30
N ASP A 481 -1.51 34.96 -0.69
CA ASP A 481 -2.78 35.65 -0.53
C ASP A 481 -3.92 34.65 -0.29
N ASP A 482 -4.01 33.58 -1.10
CA ASP A 482 -4.98 32.49 -0.93
C ASP A 482 -4.85 31.83 0.46
N LEU A 483 -3.61 31.60 0.95
CA LEU A 483 -3.37 31.07 2.31
C LEU A 483 -3.78 32.06 3.41
N SER A 484 -3.52 33.35 3.20
CA SER A 484 -3.90 34.40 4.17
C SER A 484 -5.42 34.55 4.26
N GLU A 485 -6.09 34.48 3.12
CA GLU A 485 -7.54 34.53 3.00
C GLU A 485 -8.18 33.30 3.66
N LEU A 486 -7.67 32.10 3.39
CA LEU A 486 -8.11 30.87 4.04
C LEU A 486 -7.98 30.96 5.57
N PHE A 487 -6.84 31.44 6.07
CA PHE A 487 -6.64 31.60 7.51
C PHE A 487 -7.62 32.61 8.13
N ASN A 488 -7.92 33.70 7.42
CA ASN A 488 -8.95 34.66 7.86
C ASN A 488 -10.35 34.03 7.90
N TYR A 489 -10.70 33.17 6.93
CA TYR A 489 -11.95 32.42 6.99
C TYR A 489 -11.96 31.45 8.17
N LEU A 490 -10.88 30.70 8.42
CA LEU A 490 -10.82 29.81 9.59
C LEU A 490 -11.02 30.56 10.92
N ARG A 491 -10.57 31.81 11.05
CA ARG A 491 -10.88 32.68 12.20
C ARG A 491 -12.36 32.98 12.35
N VAL A 492 -13.05 33.29 11.26
CA VAL A 492 -14.51 33.52 11.27
C VAL A 492 -15.24 32.28 11.77
N TRP A 493 -14.77 31.09 11.39
CA TRP A 493 -15.35 29.80 11.81
C TRP A 493 -14.83 29.33 13.18
N ARG A 494 -13.99 30.13 13.86
CA ARG A 494 -13.38 29.87 15.18
C ARG A 494 -12.48 28.63 15.22
N LEU A 495 -11.73 28.40 14.14
CA LEU A 495 -10.78 27.29 13.97
C LEU A 495 -9.32 27.76 13.90
N ASP A 496 -9.01 28.97 14.37
CA ASP A 496 -7.72 29.64 14.19
C ASP A 496 -6.67 29.32 15.26
N GLN A 497 -7.08 28.72 16.38
CA GLN A 497 -6.20 28.49 17.53
C GLN A 497 -4.97 27.64 17.21
N ARG A 498 -5.08 26.67 16.29
CA ARG A 498 -4.05 25.68 15.97
C ARG A 498 -3.86 25.49 14.47
N VAL A 499 -3.70 26.61 13.76
CA VAL A 499 -3.41 26.62 12.32
C VAL A 499 -1.92 26.90 12.11
N TYR A 500 -1.26 25.99 11.40
CA TYR A 500 0.15 26.04 11.08
C TYR A 500 0.35 26.13 9.57
N ILE A 501 1.31 26.93 9.14
CA ILE A 501 1.87 26.86 7.79
C ILE A 501 3.06 25.92 7.85
N ASP A 502 3.02 24.85 7.07
CA ASP A 502 4.17 23.99 6.86
C ASP A 502 4.65 24.09 5.40
N ALA A 503 5.59 25.00 5.18
CA ALA A 503 6.09 25.35 3.86
C ALA A 503 6.87 24.21 3.17
N LEU A 504 7.24 23.15 3.91
CA LEU A 504 7.93 21.96 3.38
C LEU A 504 7.02 20.75 3.26
N MET A 505 5.76 20.83 3.71
CA MET A 505 4.80 19.75 3.64
C MET A 505 4.42 19.50 2.17
N PRO A 506 4.77 18.35 1.58
CA PRO A 506 4.31 18.00 0.25
C PRO A 506 2.84 17.59 0.27
N PRO A 507 2.13 17.69 -0.87
CA PRO A 507 0.78 17.17 -0.97
C PRO A 507 0.81 15.63 -0.84
N THR A 508 -0.11 15.08 -0.04
CA THR A 508 -0.27 13.62 0.10
C THR A 508 -0.61 13.01 -1.25
N GLU A 509 -1.57 13.62 -1.95
CA GLU A 509 -1.98 13.22 -3.29
C GLU A 509 -1.44 14.18 -4.34
N SER A 510 -0.85 13.62 -5.40
CA SER A 510 -0.17 14.38 -6.46
C SER A 510 -1.11 15.32 -7.23
N TYR A 511 -2.41 15.10 -7.13
CA TYR A 511 -3.42 15.93 -7.77
C TYR A 511 -3.77 17.22 -7.01
N HIS A 512 -3.34 17.36 -5.75
CA HIS A 512 -3.51 18.61 -5.00
C HIS A 512 -2.49 19.65 -5.47
N ARG A 513 -2.88 20.48 -6.44
CA ARG A 513 -1.99 21.46 -7.10
C ARG A 513 -2.21 22.93 -6.69
N LYS A 514 -3.06 23.22 -5.70
CA LYS A 514 -3.24 24.57 -5.15
C LYS A 514 -3.19 24.53 -3.62
N LEU A 515 -4.19 25.08 -2.92
CA LEU A 515 -4.34 24.92 -1.47
C LEU A 515 -4.53 23.44 -1.10
N PHE A 516 -3.80 22.99 -0.11
CA PHE A 516 -3.98 21.67 0.49
C PHE A 516 -3.65 21.71 1.98
N PHE A 517 -4.18 20.73 2.70
CA PHE A 517 -4.07 20.68 4.14
C PHE A 517 -4.03 19.24 4.66
N GLN A 518 -3.51 19.11 5.87
CA GLN A 518 -3.46 17.88 6.64
C GLN A 518 -3.88 18.20 8.08
N ILE A 519 -4.68 17.34 8.69
CA ILE A 519 -5.15 17.51 10.07
C ILE A 519 -4.63 16.37 10.91
N TYR A 520 -4.00 16.71 12.03
CA TYR A 520 -3.33 15.77 12.93
C TYR A 520 -3.93 15.81 14.33
N LEU A 521 -4.03 14.64 14.96
CA LEU A 521 -4.29 14.48 16.38
C LEU A 521 -2.97 14.39 17.14
N ARG A 522 -2.75 15.30 18.07
CA ARG A 522 -1.60 15.29 18.97
C ARG A 522 -1.80 14.23 20.06
N LYS A 523 -0.75 13.47 20.38
CA LYS A 523 -0.72 12.62 21.57
C LYS A 523 -0.31 13.47 22.79
N ASP A 524 -1.07 13.39 23.88
CA ASP A 524 -0.73 14.08 25.13
C ASP A 524 0.53 13.47 25.78
N ASP A 525 1.22 14.28 26.59
CA ASP A 525 2.56 14.07 27.18
C ASP A 525 2.66 12.91 28.20
N HIS A 526 1.73 11.95 28.18
CA HIS A 526 1.67 10.87 29.15
C HIS A 526 2.20 9.56 28.56
N LEU A 527 3.41 9.20 29.03
CA LEU A 527 4.20 7.98 28.75
C LEU A 527 4.85 7.89 27.37
N GLY A 528 6.13 8.31 27.29
CA GLY A 528 7.24 7.62 26.60
C GLY A 528 7.10 7.20 25.12
N SER A 529 6.00 7.54 24.45
CA SER A 529 5.65 7.15 23.09
C SER A 529 5.88 8.31 22.14
N LEU A 530 6.25 8.00 20.89
CA LEU A 530 6.65 8.96 19.86
C LEU A 530 5.69 10.16 19.77
N MET A 531 6.25 11.37 19.87
CA MET A 531 5.60 12.69 19.76
C MET A 531 5.01 13.01 18.37
N GLU A 532 4.84 12.02 17.50
CA GLU A 532 4.28 12.20 16.17
C GLU A 532 2.75 12.19 16.25
N GLY A 533 2.13 13.27 15.76
CA GLY A 533 0.68 13.37 15.70
C GLY A 533 0.11 12.37 14.69
N THR A 534 -1.01 11.76 15.03
CA THR A 534 -1.74 10.83 14.16
C THR A 534 -2.47 11.60 13.07
N LEU A 535 -2.24 11.28 11.80
CA LEU A 535 -2.96 11.91 10.68
C LEU A 535 -4.44 11.47 10.67
N LEU A 536 -5.36 12.43 10.74
CA LEU A 536 -6.81 12.18 10.77
C LEU A 536 -7.49 12.47 9.44
N ALA A 537 -7.05 13.52 8.74
CA ALA A 537 -7.66 13.91 7.47
C ALA A 537 -6.65 14.57 6.55
N VAL A 538 -6.86 14.40 5.25
CA VAL A 538 -6.11 15.07 4.18
C VAL A 538 -7.09 15.73 3.24
N GLY A 539 -6.74 16.88 2.69
CA GLY A 539 -7.63 17.55 1.75
C GLY A 539 -6.94 18.64 0.97
N GLY A 540 -7.67 19.18 0.00
CA GLY A 540 -7.16 20.23 -0.85
C GLY A 540 -7.92 20.35 -2.15
N ARG A 541 -7.48 21.32 -2.95
CA ARG A 541 -8.02 21.63 -4.26
C ARG A 541 -7.41 20.74 -5.34
N TYR A 542 -8.27 20.11 -6.14
CA TYR A 542 -7.91 19.11 -7.15
C TYR A 542 -8.50 19.41 -8.53
N ASP A 543 -8.64 20.69 -8.88
CA ASP A 543 -9.03 21.17 -10.23
C ASP A 543 -8.30 20.40 -11.35
N TYR A 544 -7.04 20.05 -11.11
CA TYR A 544 -6.20 19.31 -12.04
C TYR A 544 -6.82 17.97 -12.50
N LEU A 545 -7.47 17.20 -11.61
CA LEU A 545 -8.13 15.95 -11.97
C LEU A 545 -9.27 16.17 -12.96
N LEU A 546 -10.06 17.23 -12.75
CA LEU A 546 -11.17 17.55 -13.64
C LEU A 546 -10.69 17.95 -15.04
N HIS A 547 -9.54 18.64 -15.13
CA HIS A 547 -8.94 18.98 -16.41
C HIS A 547 -8.31 17.77 -17.11
N GLN A 548 -7.67 16.87 -16.36
CA GLN A 548 -7.02 15.68 -16.92
C GLN A 548 -8.02 14.64 -17.41
N SER A 549 -9.13 14.46 -16.69
CA SER A 549 -10.17 13.49 -17.04
C SER A 549 -11.23 14.03 -18.03
N GLY A 550 -11.16 15.31 -18.40
CA GLY A 550 -12.12 15.93 -19.32
C GLY A 550 -11.77 15.66 -20.79
N ASP A 551 -12.78 15.33 -21.60
CA ASP A 551 -12.59 15.18 -23.05
C ASP A 551 -12.17 16.50 -23.71
N SER A 552 -11.22 16.44 -24.65
CA SER A 552 -10.70 17.60 -25.38
C SER A 552 -11.77 18.34 -26.21
N GLU A 553 -12.93 17.73 -26.42
CA GLU A 553 -14.06 18.31 -27.15
C GLU A 553 -14.91 19.30 -26.32
N CYS A 554 -14.69 19.39 -25.00
CA CYS A 554 -15.48 20.26 -24.13
C CYS A 554 -14.95 21.71 -24.15
N LYS A 555 -15.71 22.64 -24.76
CA LYS A 555 -15.33 24.06 -24.92
C LYS A 555 -15.40 24.90 -23.63
N SER A 556 -15.95 24.38 -22.54
CA SER A 556 -16.06 25.11 -21.26
C SER A 556 -15.01 24.63 -20.26
N ASN A 557 -14.28 25.56 -19.64
CA ASN A 557 -13.35 25.23 -18.55
C ASN A 557 -14.11 24.47 -17.45
N PRO A 558 -13.58 23.33 -16.96
CA PRO A 558 -14.21 22.59 -15.89
C PRO A 558 -14.27 23.46 -14.61
N PRO A 559 -15.28 23.23 -13.75
CA PRO A 559 -15.39 23.96 -12.48
C PRO A 559 -14.18 23.67 -11.58
N GLY A 560 -13.91 24.58 -10.63
CA GLY A 560 -12.97 24.29 -9.55
C GLY A 560 -13.49 23.16 -8.66
N ALA A 561 -12.62 22.45 -7.96
CA ALA A 561 -13.03 21.39 -7.05
C ALA A 561 -12.06 21.21 -5.89
N ALA A 562 -12.61 21.06 -4.69
CA ALA A 562 -11.85 20.78 -3.49
C ALA A 562 -12.58 19.76 -2.62
N GLY A 563 -11.83 19.07 -1.77
CA GLY A 563 -12.41 18.09 -0.87
C GLY A 563 -11.44 17.56 0.16
N SER A 564 -11.97 16.78 1.08
CA SER A 564 -11.25 16.14 2.19
C SER A 564 -11.56 14.66 2.23
N SER A 565 -10.59 13.89 2.69
CA SER A 565 -10.70 12.46 2.97
C SER A 565 -10.33 12.25 4.44
N LEU A 566 -11.29 11.80 5.24
CA LEU A 566 -11.16 11.52 6.66
C LEU A 566 -10.86 10.03 6.87
N ALA A 567 -9.83 9.74 7.66
CA ALA A 567 -9.48 8.39 8.09
C ALA A 567 -10.37 7.99 9.28
N LEU A 568 -11.64 7.66 9.02
CA LEU A 568 -12.62 7.30 10.05
C LEU A 568 -12.16 6.09 10.87
N GLU A 569 -11.48 5.11 10.26
CA GLU A 569 -10.87 3.98 10.97
C GLU A 569 -9.85 4.43 12.03
N THR A 570 -9.06 5.47 11.73
CA THR A 570 -8.08 6.03 12.67
C THR A 570 -8.76 6.82 13.79
N ILE A 571 -9.84 7.53 13.49
CA ILE A 571 -10.68 8.20 14.49
C ILE A 571 -11.25 7.16 15.45
N LEU A 572 -11.82 6.06 14.96
CA LEU A 572 -12.36 4.97 15.76
C LEU A 572 -11.35 4.37 16.76
N GLN A 573 -10.12 4.16 16.28
CA GLN A 573 -9.03 3.61 17.09
C GLN A 573 -8.64 4.54 18.25
N HIS A 574 -8.64 5.86 18.03
CA HIS A 574 -8.22 6.84 19.03
C HIS A 574 -9.38 7.41 19.87
N ALA A 575 -10.61 7.40 19.35
CA ALA A 575 -11.80 7.78 20.12
C ALA A 575 -12.10 6.77 21.23
N SER A 576 -11.71 5.50 21.03
CA SER A 576 -11.92 4.41 21.99
C SER A 576 -11.15 4.56 23.31
N SER A 577 -10.11 5.42 23.38
CA SER A 577 -9.32 5.66 24.60
C SER A 577 -9.83 6.83 25.44
N LEU A 578 -10.69 7.68 24.88
CA LEU A 578 -11.33 8.78 25.59
C LEU A 578 -12.76 8.32 25.94
N GLU A 579 -13.19 8.48 27.19
CA GLU A 579 -14.60 8.33 27.53
C GLU A 579 -15.38 9.36 26.70
N VAL A 580 -15.94 8.91 25.57
CA VAL A 580 -16.77 9.74 24.70
C VAL A 580 -17.93 10.22 25.54
N ARG A 581 -17.88 11.48 25.98
CA ARG A 581 -19.03 12.14 26.58
C ARG A 581 -20.02 12.38 25.45
N PRO A 582 -21.20 11.74 25.45
CA PRO A 582 -22.19 11.99 24.42
C PRO A 582 -22.63 13.45 24.48
N TYR A 583 -22.18 14.26 23.53
CA TYR A 583 -22.71 15.61 23.33
C TYR A 583 -24.07 15.48 22.64
N ARG A 584 -25.14 15.60 23.44
CA ARG A 584 -26.52 15.88 23.03
C ARG A 584 -26.95 15.29 21.67
N TYR A 585 -27.01 13.98 21.57
CA TYR A 585 -28.02 13.31 20.77
C TYR A 585 -28.49 12.10 21.57
N ASP A 586 -29.80 11.83 21.48
CA ASP A 586 -30.53 10.83 22.25
C ASP A 586 -29.66 9.62 22.58
N VAL A 587 -29.39 9.40 23.86
CA VAL A 587 -29.26 8.01 24.31
C VAL A 587 -30.61 7.45 23.98
N VAL A 588 -30.66 6.81 22.82
CA VAL A 588 -31.79 6.04 22.34
C VAL A 588 -32.16 5.16 23.51
N THR A 589 -33.18 5.57 24.24
CA THR A 589 -33.60 4.81 25.40
C THR A 589 -34.48 3.74 24.82
N ASN A 590 -33.91 2.56 24.58
CA ASN A 590 -34.70 1.39 24.26
C ASN A 590 -35.70 1.20 25.41
N VAL A 591 -36.97 1.06 25.04
CA VAL A 591 -38.06 0.80 25.98
C VAL A 591 -38.37 -0.68 25.92
N LEU A 592 -38.31 -1.39 27.05
CA LEU A 592 -38.72 -2.78 27.10
C LEU A 592 -40.19 -2.87 27.53
N VAL A 593 -41.02 -3.44 26.66
CA VAL A 593 -42.42 -3.77 26.95
C VAL A 593 -42.48 -5.09 27.70
N CYS A 594 -43.05 -5.02 28.90
CA CYS A 594 -43.06 -6.08 29.89
C CYS A 594 -44.50 -6.48 30.24
N SER A 595 -44.68 -7.69 30.77
CA SER A 595 -45.94 -8.08 31.44
C SER A 595 -45.66 -8.50 32.88
N ARG A 596 -46.53 -8.11 33.79
CA ARG A 596 -46.43 -8.46 35.21
C ARG A 596 -47.00 -9.86 35.45
N GLY A 597 -46.16 -10.79 35.92
CA GLY A 597 -46.64 -12.05 36.52
C GLY A 597 -46.18 -13.35 35.87
N GLY A 598 -45.31 -13.33 34.85
CA GLY A 598 -44.85 -14.58 34.20
C GLY A 598 -45.99 -15.45 33.65
N GLY A 599 -47.10 -14.78 33.30
CA GLY A 599 -48.26 -15.30 32.60
C GLY A 599 -48.51 -14.42 31.38
N GLY A 600 -48.65 -15.02 30.20
CA GLY A 600 -48.67 -14.34 28.91
C GLY A 600 -49.65 -13.15 28.80
N LEU A 601 -49.20 -12.16 28.04
CA LEU A 601 -49.97 -11.08 27.42
C LEU A 601 -49.28 -10.77 26.08
N LEU A 602 -48.91 -11.82 25.34
CA LEU A 602 -48.05 -11.70 24.15
C LEU A 602 -48.70 -10.78 23.12
N ILE A 603 -50.00 -10.94 22.89
CA ILE A 603 -50.77 -10.15 21.92
C ILE A 603 -50.74 -8.68 22.34
N GLU A 604 -51.02 -8.39 23.61
CA GLU A 604 -51.05 -7.03 24.13
C GLU A 604 -49.67 -6.38 24.17
N ARG A 605 -48.61 -7.15 24.46
CA ARG A 605 -47.23 -6.68 24.33
C ARG A 605 -46.89 -6.35 22.88
N MET A 606 -47.34 -7.17 21.92
CA MET A 606 -47.12 -6.93 20.49
C MET A 606 -47.90 -5.71 19.99
N GLU A 607 -49.16 -5.54 20.41
CA GLU A 607 -49.98 -4.37 20.07
C GLU A 607 -49.36 -3.08 20.61
N LEU A 608 -48.98 -3.06 21.89
CA LEU A 608 -48.35 -1.89 22.49
C LEU A 608 -47.00 -1.60 21.84
N LEU A 609 -46.24 -2.64 21.49
CA LEU A 609 -44.98 -2.47 20.78
C LEU A 609 -45.19 -1.86 19.39
N ALA A 610 -46.24 -2.29 18.66
CA ALA A 610 -46.61 -1.72 17.38
C ALA A 610 -47.01 -0.24 17.50
N GLU A 611 -47.81 0.14 18.51
CA GLU A 611 -48.16 1.54 18.80
C GLU A 611 -46.92 2.40 19.06
N LEU A 612 -45.94 1.90 19.82
CA LEU A 612 -44.70 2.61 20.08
C LEU A 612 -43.87 2.79 18.79
N TRP A 613 -43.81 1.76 17.93
CA TRP A 613 -43.11 1.84 16.66
C TRP A 613 -43.75 2.79 15.66
N GLU A 614 -45.09 2.86 15.60
CA GLU A 614 -45.83 3.81 14.76
C GLU A 614 -45.44 5.27 15.08
N GLU A 615 -45.11 5.54 16.35
CA GLU A 615 -44.67 6.84 16.85
C GLU A 615 -43.13 6.99 16.89
N ASN A 616 -42.39 6.11 16.19
CA ASN A 616 -40.92 6.08 16.11
C ASN A 616 -40.19 5.94 17.47
N ILE A 617 -40.85 5.36 18.48
CA ILE A 617 -40.21 5.03 19.75
C ILE A 617 -39.52 3.67 19.60
N ARG A 618 -38.21 3.63 19.88
CA ARG A 618 -37.44 2.38 19.87
C ARG A 618 -37.81 1.56 21.11
N ALA A 619 -38.50 0.46 20.87
CA ALA A 619 -38.98 -0.44 21.90
C ALA A 619 -38.79 -1.89 21.45
N GLU A 620 -38.77 -2.80 22.43
CA GLU A 620 -38.66 -4.24 22.24
C GLU A 620 -39.41 -5.01 23.34
N PHE A 621 -39.57 -6.33 23.20
CA PHE A 621 -40.03 -7.22 24.27
C PHE A 621 -39.19 -8.50 24.25
N VAL A 622 -39.09 -9.20 25.38
CA VAL A 622 -38.35 -10.48 25.46
C VAL A 622 -38.99 -11.50 24.53
N PRO A 623 -38.27 -12.10 23.55
CA PRO A 623 -38.83 -12.95 22.50
C PRO A 623 -39.25 -14.35 22.99
N LEU A 624 -40.06 -14.38 24.04
CA LEU A 624 -40.66 -15.53 24.68
C LEU A 624 -42.16 -15.28 24.78
N CYS A 625 -42.96 -16.33 24.61
CA CYS A 625 -44.41 -16.22 24.77
C CYS A 625 -44.77 -15.78 26.19
N ASP A 626 -44.05 -16.32 27.18
CA ASP A 626 -44.36 -16.10 28.59
C ASP A 626 -43.10 -15.94 29.47
N PRO A 627 -42.37 -14.82 29.33
CA PRO A 627 -41.18 -14.56 30.12
C PRO A 627 -41.54 -14.23 31.57
N SER A 628 -40.85 -14.85 32.51
CA SER A 628 -40.91 -14.48 33.92
C SER A 628 -40.45 -13.03 34.13
N LEU A 629 -40.86 -12.44 35.25
CA LEU A 629 -40.44 -11.07 35.57
C LEU A 629 -38.91 -10.96 35.69
N THR A 630 -38.26 -11.99 36.26
CA THR A 630 -36.80 -12.05 36.41
C THR A 630 -36.10 -12.05 35.05
N GLU A 631 -36.54 -12.89 34.11
CA GLU A 631 -36.00 -12.93 32.74
C GLU A 631 -36.16 -11.59 32.03
N GLN A 632 -37.27 -10.87 32.26
CA GLN A 632 -37.48 -9.54 31.70
C GLN A 632 -36.50 -8.50 32.26
N TYR A 633 -36.19 -8.54 33.57
CA TYR A 633 -35.18 -7.66 34.17
C TYR A 633 -33.75 -8.03 33.74
N GLU A 634 -33.45 -9.33 33.64
CA GLU A 634 -32.16 -9.83 33.16
C GLU A 634 -31.94 -9.41 31.71
N TYR A 635 -32.92 -9.62 30.84
CA TYR A 635 -32.89 -9.17 29.44
C TYR A 635 -32.67 -7.65 29.34
N ALA A 636 -33.42 -6.86 30.11
CA ALA A 636 -33.24 -5.41 30.16
C ALA A 636 -31.80 -5.02 30.54
N ASN A 637 -31.21 -5.72 31.51
CA ASN A 637 -29.86 -5.45 31.97
C ASN A 637 -28.78 -5.90 30.96
N GLU A 638 -28.99 -7.02 30.27
CA GLU A 638 -28.10 -7.52 29.21
C GLU A 638 -28.07 -6.58 27.99
N HIS A 639 -29.19 -5.91 27.69
CA HIS A 639 -29.35 -5.03 26.54
C HIS A 639 -29.24 -3.52 26.89
N ASP A 640 -28.79 -3.17 28.11
CA ASP A 640 -28.70 -1.79 28.65
C ASP A 640 -30.00 -0.96 28.51
N ILE A 641 -31.16 -1.63 28.63
CA ILE A 641 -32.49 -1.02 28.59
C ILE A 641 -32.83 -0.44 29.95
N LYS A 642 -33.02 0.88 30.03
CA LYS A 642 -33.22 1.60 31.29
C LYS A 642 -34.69 1.89 31.61
N CYS A 643 -35.58 1.80 30.61
CA CYS A 643 -37.00 2.12 30.73
C CYS A 643 -37.86 0.88 30.43
N LEU A 644 -38.73 0.54 31.38
CA LEU A 644 -39.66 -0.59 31.30
C LEU A 644 -41.10 -0.06 31.22
N VAL A 645 -41.90 -0.58 30.30
CA VAL A 645 -43.35 -0.35 30.22
C VAL A 645 -44.05 -1.65 30.56
N ILE A 646 -44.60 -1.75 31.76
CA ILE A 646 -45.15 -2.97 32.34
C ILE A 646 -46.67 -2.97 32.20
N ILE A 647 -47.19 -3.95 31.46
CA ILE A 647 -48.61 -4.25 31.29
C ILE A 647 -49.06 -5.16 32.45
N THR A 648 -50.29 -4.95 32.95
CA THR A 648 -50.91 -5.78 33.99
C THR A 648 -52.30 -6.22 33.57
N ASP A 649 -52.76 -7.42 33.96
CA ASP A 649 -54.11 -7.93 33.63
C ASP A 649 -55.23 -6.96 34.08
N THR A 650 -55.05 -6.31 35.23
CA THR A 650 -55.96 -5.28 35.74
C THR A 650 -55.92 -4.01 34.90
N GLY A 651 -54.76 -3.66 34.34
CA GLY A 651 -54.59 -2.53 33.43
C GLY A 651 -55.33 -2.75 32.12
N VAL A 652 -55.21 -3.95 31.52
CA VAL A 652 -55.91 -4.32 30.28
C VAL A 652 -57.42 -4.41 30.50
N SER A 653 -57.87 -4.94 31.64
CA SER A 653 -59.30 -5.27 31.87
C SER A 653 -60.14 -4.15 32.48
N GLN A 654 -59.55 -3.18 33.18
CA GLN A 654 -60.32 -2.22 34.01
C GLN A 654 -59.97 -0.73 33.82
N LYS A 655 -58.76 -0.37 33.39
CA LYS A 655 -58.29 1.04 33.42
C LYS A 655 -57.55 1.53 32.18
N ASP A 656 -57.23 0.65 31.23
CA ASP A 656 -56.37 0.92 30.07
C ASP A 656 -55.10 1.72 30.45
N SER A 657 -54.45 1.29 31.54
CA SER A 657 -53.26 1.92 32.10
C SER A 657 -52.07 0.98 32.06
N VAL A 658 -50.89 1.55 31.83
CA VAL A 658 -49.60 0.87 31.85
C VAL A 658 -48.69 1.48 32.90
N LYS A 659 -47.77 0.68 33.45
CA LYS A 659 -46.83 1.15 34.46
C LYS A 659 -45.46 1.39 33.83
N VAL A 660 -45.00 2.63 33.79
CA VAL A 660 -43.67 2.99 33.31
C VAL A 660 -42.69 3.02 34.48
N ARG A 661 -41.53 2.36 34.35
CA ARG A 661 -40.50 2.27 35.38
C ARG A 661 -39.11 2.53 34.80
N HIS A 662 -38.35 3.41 35.44
CA HIS A 662 -36.94 3.64 35.11
C HIS A 662 -36.03 2.92 36.11
N LEU A 663 -35.15 2.05 35.62
CA LEU A 663 -34.32 1.15 36.43
C LEU A 663 -33.31 1.89 37.31
N GLU A 664 -32.47 2.75 36.71
CA GLU A 664 -31.41 3.45 37.45
C GLU A 664 -31.94 4.51 38.43
N LEU A 665 -32.89 5.33 37.98
CA LEU A 665 -33.50 6.40 38.79
C LEU A 665 -34.49 5.88 39.83
N LYS A 666 -34.86 4.58 39.76
CA LYS A 666 -35.85 3.93 40.63
C LYS A 666 -37.19 4.68 40.70
N LYS A 667 -37.59 5.33 39.61
CA LYS A 667 -38.87 6.03 39.49
C LYS A 667 -39.89 5.16 38.77
N GLU A 668 -41.15 5.26 39.17
CA GLU A 668 -42.27 4.57 38.54
C GLU A 668 -43.51 5.46 38.52
N LYS A 669 -44.30 5.34 37.45
CA LYS A 669 -45.57 6.06 37.29
C LYS A 669 -46.55 5.21 36.50
N GLU A 670 -47.81 5.25 36.92
CA GLU A 670 -48.92 4.67 36.15
C GLU A 670 -49.41 5.72 35.14
N VAL A 671 -49.50 5.33 33.87
CA VAL A 671 -49.81 6.21 32.75
C VAL A 671 -50.95 5.56 31.95
N GLU A 672 -51.97 6.34 31.58
CA GLU A 672 -53.02 5.88 30.66
C GLU A 672 -52.41 5.57 29.29
N ARG A 673 -52.82 4.46 28.65
CA ARG A 673 -52.24 3.99 27.37
C ARG A 673 -52.26 5.08 26.30
N GLY A 674 -53.37 5.82 26.16
CA GLY A 674 -53.48 6.93 25.21
C GLY A 674 -52.53 8.11 25.46
N ASN A 675 -51.96 8.24 26.67
CA ASN A 675 -50.98 9.28 27.02
C ASN A 675 -49.54 8.74 27.10
N LEU A 676 -49.33 7.43 26.89
CA LEU A 676 -48.02 6.78 27.03
C LEU A 676 -46.96 7.39 26.11
N VAL A 677 -47.27 7.53 24.82
CA VAL A 677 -46.34 8.06 23.81
C VAL A 677 -45.89 9.46 24.20
N LYS A 678 -46.83 10.34 24.53
CA LYS A 678 -46.54 11.71 24.97
C LYS A 678 -45.66 11.72 26.22
N PHE A 679 -45.99 10.89 27.20
CA PHE A 679 -45.19 10.75 28.42
C PHE A 679 -43.75 10.31 28.11
N LEU A 680 -43.58 9.29 27.26
CA LEU A 680 -42.25 8.77 26.90
C LEU A 680 -41.43 9.82 26.15
N LEU A 681 -42.01 10.52 25.18
CA LEU A 681 -41.33 11.60 24.45
C LEU A 681 -40.88 12.74 25.37
N GLU A 682 -41.75 13.21 26.28
CA GLU A 682 -41.41 14.22 27.27
C GLU A 682 -40.33 13.72 28.24
N ALA A 683 -40.44 12.48 28.71
CA ALA A 683 -39.47 11.88 29.62
C ALA A 683 -38.10 11.71 28.95
N MET A 684 -38.04 11.18 27.73
CA MET A 684 -36.82 11.01 26.94
C MET A 684 -36.15 12.35 26.63
N SER A 685 -36.92 13.38 26.26
CA SER A 685 -36.38 14.73 26.00
C SER A 685 -35.66 15.35 27.21
N SER A 686 -36.06 14.95 28.42
CA SER A 686 -35.45 15.37 29.69
C SER A 686 -34.49 14.33 30.28
N GLN A 687 -34.17 13.27 29.54
CA GLN A 687 -33.38 12.12 29.99
C GLN A 687 -33.91 11.51 31.29
N PHE A 688 -35.24 11.53 31.48
CA PHE A 688 -35.97 11.08 32.67
C PHE A 688 -35.59 11.81 33.97
N ARG A 689 -34.77 12.86 33.91
CA ARG A 689 -34.26 13.61 35.07
C ARG A 689 -35.25 14.64 35.60
N ASN A 690 -36.18 15.13 34.78
CA ASN A 690 -37.17 16.11 35.22
C ASN A 690 -38.12 15.48 36.27
N PRO A 691 -38.10 15.91 37.54
CA PRO A 691 -38.92 15.31 38.59
C PRO A 691 -40.42 15.58 38.40
N SER A 692 -40.81 16.66 37.72
CA SER A 692 -42.23 17.01 37.51
C SER A 692 -42.98 16.00 36.64
N ILE A 693 -42.29 15.29 35.74
CA ILE A 693 -42.90 14.29 34.85
C ILE A 693 -43.36 13.06 35.63
N TRP A 694 -42.67 12.73 36.73
CA TRP A 694 -42.91 11.54 37.54
C TRP A 694 -43.88 11.77 38.70
N ASN A 695 -44.21 13.03 38.99
CA ASN A 695 -45.14 13.40 40.07
C ASN A 695 -46.60 13.36 39.62
#